data_AF-A0A8J2ZG24-F1
#
_entry.id   AF-A0A8J2ZG24-F1
#
_cell.length_a   1.000
_cell.length_b   1.000
_cell.length_c   1.000
_cell.angle_alpha   90.00
_cell.angle_beta   90.00
_cell.angle_gamma   90.00
#
_symmetry.space_group_name_H-M   'P 1'
#
loop_
_entity.id
_entity.type
_entity.pdbx_description
1 polymer ?
#
loop_
_entity_poly.entity_id
_entity_poly.type
_entity_poly.pdbx_seq_one_letter_code
_entity_poly.pdbx_strand_id
1 'polypeptide(L)'
;MSNAVFGWNNHLLTAALTAGSEASELPVSNLVTEHGDPASSWQTAVGVLTPQAGAWFAADTGLANSRWRAFALARTNLTPGARVRWRVGGRDSIVERTPAALLDFAPGFSLPSGATFTRATKARAFDAAGTLTEFGAGVPREGYDPVTLAYLGHIFEPQARTNGIRNPRGEGASTGSPGGTPTNWTVGGTLNGMTRSVTASVTESGIPGIDLGYAGTPTATFNRDCIFDTSTAVAAAQGQTWTASVYLRLVSGSTTNVTLTLFLQELDSGGAVLASYTAAVAPTGDPLRTQRASVTATFANASTAYTRMFLRYAFTNGQAADVTLRIGAPQLEQGGHASLPILPDVGSPAATTRNADVLTWAPGDNYRNSPDGGALFAEFVVAETGVGTGTADIRLDDGSNSNRVTIRYTPSTGMVDGLLHEGGTIRADTSNIPVSVGATVRTVMVWDDTTFTGATNGTAHSTHAPAAMPATLTRLALVGSAVAATLGVRRIAVYTPALNDGSRLQISTDGSTLDGAAAYDSGWLDDGIPRAASQRVHVAPAEIAGRYARCDIEDPSNGDGFVRVALAYAGPAWQPRFNFHPETVFAPERAAREARTRGGQTWYELLWAERAWEVSHQWTEDADMWAQLMAMEQAAALGRNVLFVPFPASADRNREAVFGPMRMLAPVGFIAPGTKLRTWRARFSERL
;
A
#
# COMPACT_ATOMS: atom_id res chain seq x y z
N MET A 1 -35.22 20.49 2.05
CA MET A 1 -34.97 19.35 2.96
C MET A 1 -35.57 18.12 2.30
N SER A 2 -34.84 17.00 2.26
CA SER A 2 -35.39 15.72 1.80
C SER A 2 -36.36 15.17 2.84
N ASN A 3 -37.42 14.49 2.40
CA ASN A 3 -38.37 13.84 3.32
C ASN A 3 -37.67 12.70 4.08
N ALA A 4 -38.15 12.39 5.27
CA ALA A 4 -37.66 11.29 6.08
C ALA A 4 -37.77 9.95 5.36
N VAL A 5 -36.99 8.97 5.81
CA VAL A 5 -36.94 7.63 5.23
C VAL A 5 -37.09 6.58 6.32
N PHE A 6 -37.85 5.52 6.01
CA PHE A 6 -38.16 4.42 6.90
C PHE A 6 -37.77 3.09 6.24
N GLY A 7 -37.05 2.23 6.97
CA GLY A 7 -36.66 0.90 6.51
C GLY A 7 -36.95 -0.16 7.57
N TRP A 8 -37.79 -1.16 7.25
CA TRP A 8 -38.14 -2.27 8.16
C TRP A 8 -37.92 -3.64 7.54
N ASN A 9 -37.79 -3.71 6.21
CA ASN A 9 -37.42 -4.95 5.51
C ASN A 9 -35.90 -4.99 5.43
N ASN A 10 -35.26 -5.65 6.39
CA ASN A 10 -33.80 -5.82 6.40
C ASN A 10 -33.42 -7.11 5.68
N HIS A 11 -32.82 -6.99 4.49
CA HIS A 11 -32.41 -8.16 3.72
C HIS A 11 -31.34 -8.99 4.41
N LEU A 12 -30.53 -8.37 5.30
CA LEU A 12 -29.46 -9.06 6.03
C LEU A 12 -29.98 -10.19 6.93
N LEU A 13 -31.24 -10.12 7.38
CA LEU A 13 -31.84 -11.12 8.26
C LEU A 13 -32.20 -12.44 7.54
N THR A 14 -32.22 -12.42 6.20
CA THR A 14 -32.62 -13.57 5.38
C THR A 14 -31.62 -13.91 4.28
N ALA A 15 -30.68 -13.00 3.98
CA ALA A 15 -29.64 -13.18 2.98
C ALA A 15 -28.58 -14.19 3.45
N ALA A 16 -27.93 -14.86 2.49
CA ALA A 16 -26.69 -15.55 2.77
C ALA A 16 -25.57 -14.50 2.93
N LEU A 17 -24.92 -14.48 4.09
CA LEU A 17 -23.86 -13.52 4.39
C LEU A 17 -22.49 -14.15 4.18
N THR A 18 -21.57 -13.36 3.62
CA THR A 18 -20.15 -13.69 3.52
C THR A 18 -19.31 -12.53 4.02
N ALA A 19 -18.11 -12.79 4.51
CA ALA A 19 -17.15 -11.77 4.92
C ALA A 19 -15.75 -12.08 4.39
N GLY A 20 -14.94 -11.03 4.25
CA GLY A 20 -13.54 -11.17 3.89
C GLY A 20 -12.66 -11.67 5.04
N SER A 21 -13.08 -11.43 6.27
CA SER A 21 -12.43 -11.87 7.50
C SER A 21 -13.44 -11.97 8.62
N GLU A 22 -13.28 -12.97 9.46
CA GLU A 22 -14.05 -13.12 10.69
C GLU A 22 -13.19 -13.78 11.78
N ALA A 23 -13.37 -13.33 13.02
CA ALA A 23 -12.88 -14.05 14.17
C ALA A 23 -13.73 -15.31 14.36
N SER A 24 -13.11 -16.42 14.76
CA SER A 24 -13.77 -17.74 14.81
C SER A 24 -15.03 -17.81 15.69
N GLU A 25 -15.11 -16.97 16.73
CA GLU A 25 -16.24 -16.90 17.66
C GLU A 25 -17.25 -15.79 17.31
N LEU A 26 -16.90 -14.91 16.37
CA LEU A 26 -17.69 -13.73 16.00
C LEU A 26 -17.93 -13.67 14.47
N PRO A 27 -18.58 -14.71 13.89
CA PRO A 27 -18.77 -14.84 12.45
C PRO A 27 -19.74 -13.80 11.88
N VAL A 28 -19.73 -13.61 10.56
CA VAL A 28 -20.63 -12.67 9.87
C VAL A 28 -22.11 -13.03 10.04
N SER A 29 -22.43 -14.30 10.28
CA SER A 29 -23.80 -14.76 10.58
C SER A 29 -24.38 -14.12 11.84
N ASN A 30 -23.54 -13.57 12.73
CA ASN A 30 -23.99 -12.82 13.90
C ASN A 30 -24.73 -11.51 13.53
N LEU A 31 -24.58 -11.00 12.30
CA LEU A 31 -25.37 -9.87 11.82
C LEU A 31 -26.84 -10.23 11.54
N VAL A 32 -27.19 -11.51 11.52
CA VAL A 32 -28.58 -12.01 11.41
C VAL A 32 -29.26 -11.91 12.77
N THR A 33 -29.38 -10.67 13.29
CA THR A 33 -29.92 -10.39 14.63
C THR A 33 -30.69 -9.08 14.68
N GLU A 34 -31.67 -9.02 15.56
CA GLU A 34 -32.40 -7.79 15.89
C GLU A 34 -31.90 -7.13 17.20
N HIS A 35 -31.00 -7.79 17.94
CA HIS A 35 -30.60 -7.38 19.28
C HIS A 35 -29.25 -6.65 19.32
N GLY A 36 -28.25 -7.18 18.61
CA GLY A 36 -26.99 -6.47 18.44
C GLY A 36 -26.05 -6.43 19.64
N ASP A 37 -25.90 -7.52 20.37
CA ASP A 37 -25.02 -7.58 21.54
C ASP A 37 -23.54 -7.56 21.10
N PRO A 38 -22.68 -6.68 21.65
CA PRO A 38 -21.24 -6.69 21.39
C PRO A 38 -20.54 -8.04 21.65
N ALA A 39 -21.09 -8.89 22.54
CA ALA A 39 -20.55 -10.22 22.80
C ALA A 39 -20.89 -11.25 21.70
N SER A 40 -21.86 -10.93 20.83
CA SER A 40 -22.27 -11.76 19.68
C SER A 40 -22.38 -10.91 18.41
N SER A 41 -21.40 -10.03 18.20
CA SER A 41 -21.28 -9.21 16.99
C SER A 41 -20.53 -9.95 15.88
N TRP A 42 -20.55 -9.43 14.65
CA TRP A 42 -19.51 -9.77 13.67
C TRP A 42 -18.24 -8.98 13.99
N GLN A 43 -17.09 -9.67 13.94
CA GLN A 43 -15.78 -9.06 14.13
C GLN A 43 -14.79 -9.63 13.12
N THR A 44 -13.94 -8.77 12.55
CA THR A 44 -12.81 -9.22 11.73
C THR A 44 -11.73 -9.89 12.60
N ALA A 45 -10.84 -10.66 11.95
CA ALA A 45 -9.64 -11.13 12.64
C ALA A 45 -8.77 -9.94 13.09
N VAL A 46 -7.97 -10.15 14.14
CA VAL A 46 -7.03 -9.13 14.64
C VAL A 46 -6.08 -8.70 13.52
N GLY A 47 -5.88 -7.39 13.35
CA GLY A 47 -5.07 -6.77 12.31
C GLY A 47 -5.83 -6.46 11.02
N VAL A 48 -7.07 -6.92 10.86
CA VAL A 48 -7.88 -6.68 9.66
C VAL A 48 -8.74 -5.44 9.84
N LEU A 49 -8.23 -4.31 9.33
CA LEU A 49 -8.83 -2.97 9.46
C LEU A 49 -9.18 -2.30 8.13
N THR A 50 -8.84 -2.93 7.01
CA THR A 50 -9.08 -2.40 5.65
C THR A 50 -9.78 -3.45 4.77
N PRO A 51 -10.53 -3.04 3.73
CA PRO A 51 -11.22 -3.99 2.87
C PRO A 51 -10.24 -4.94 2.15
N GLN A 52 -9.04 -4.46 1.81
CA GLN A 52 -8.00 -5.27 1.17
C GLN A 52 -7.51 -6.40 2.08
N ALA A 53 -7.47 -6.16 3.39
CA ALA A 53 -7.15 -7.17 4.40
C ALA A 53 -8.36 -8.05 4.77
N GLY A 54 -9.57 -7.75 4.27
CA GLY A 54 -10.78 -8.52 4.51
C GLY A 54 -11.84 -7.83 5.37
N ALA A 55 -11.71 -6.55 5.71
CA ALA A 55 -12.72 -5.80 6.48
C ALA A 55 -13.93 -5.41 5.61
N TRP A 56 -14.69 -6.42 5.19
CA TRP A 56 -15.93 -6.26 4.44
C TRP A 56 -16.87 -7.44 4.70
N PHE A 57 -18.16 -7.20 4.50
CA PHE A 57 -19.17 -8.26 4.41
C PHE A 57 -20.10 -8.02 3.22
N ALA A 58 -20.69 -9.09 2.70
CA ALA A 58 -21.64 -9.04 1.60
C ALA A 58 -22.87 -9.89 1.90
N ALA A 59 -24.01 -9.44 1.38
CA ALA A 59 -25.29 -10.12 1.48
C ALA A 59 -25.75 -10.58 0.10
N ASP A 60 -26.04 -11.86 -0.05
CA ASP A 60 -26.69 -12.46 -1.21
C ASP A 60 -28.16 -12.73 -0.89
N THR A 61 -29.06 -12.00 -1.53
CA THR A 61 -30.51 -12.20 -1.36
C THR A 61 -31.06 -13.41 -2.10
N GLY A 62 -30.27 -14.06 -2.96
CA GLY A 62 -30.69 -15.14 -3.85
C GLY A 62 -31.58 -14.70 -5.02
N LEU A 63 -32.03 -13.44 -5.03
CA LEU A 63 -32.95 -12.88 -6.02
C LEU A 63 -32.23 -11.85 -6.89
N ALA A 64 -32.29 -12.00 -8.21
CA ALA A 64 -31.55 -11.15 -9.15
C ALA A 64 -31.85 -9.64 -9.02
N ASN A 65 -33.08 -9.28 -8.64
CA ASN A 65 -33.60 -7.91 -8.66
C ASN A 65 -34.08 -7.44 -7.27
N SER A 66 -33.39 -7.83 -6.20
CA SER A 66 -33.68 -7.28 -4.88
C SER A 66 -33.51 -5.76 -4.88
N ARG A 67 -34.38 -5.09 -4.12
CA ARG A 67 -34.42 -3.62 -4.01
C ARG A 67 -33.63 -3.16 -2.80
N TRP A 68 -32.76 -2.17 -3.00
CA TRP A 68 -31.89 -1.60 -1.98
C TRP A 68 -32.00 -0.08 -2.00
N ARG A 69 -32.01 0.55 -0.81
CA ARG A 69 -32.05 2.01 -0.72
C ARG A 69 -31.41 2.56 0.54
N ALA A 70 -31.65 1.95 1.70
CA ALA A 70 -31.05 2.41 2.94
C ALA A 70 -30.08 1.36 3.50
N PHE A 71 -29.02 1.87 4.12
CA PHE A 71 -27.94 1.09 4.69
C PHE A 71 -27.56 1.69 6.04
N ALA A 72 -27.35 0.85 7.04
CA ALA A 72 -26.86 1.28 8.34
C ALA A 72 -25.91 0.24 8.93
N LEU A 73 -24.86 0.71 9.60
CA LEU A 73 -24.11 -0.04 10.59
C LEU A 73 -24.37 0.64 11.93
N ALA A 74 -24.64 -0.12 12.98
CA ALA A 74 -24.88 0.42 14.32
C ALA A 74 -24.15 -0.42 15.35
N ARG A 75 -23.89 0.21 16.51
CA ARG A 75 -23.16 -0.40 17.63
C ARG A 75 -21.79 -0.93 17.22
N THR A 76 -21.07 -0.11 16.46
CA THR A 76 -19.76 -0.47 15.94
C THR A 76 -18.65 0.00 16.89
N ASN A 77 -17.44 -0.51 16.71
CA ASN A 77 -16.23 0.05 17.34
C ASN A 77 -15.49 1.03 16.40
N LEU A 78 -16.14 1.48 15.33
CA LEU A 78 -15.48 2.28 14.31
C LEU A 78 -15.06 3.64 14.84
N THR A 79 -13.87 4.08 14.49
CA THR A 79 -13.37 5.40 14.91
C THR A 79 -14.05 6.53 14.15
N PRO A 80 -13.97 7.79 14.64
CA PRO A 80 -14.49 8.94 13.90
C PRO A 80 -13.88 9.11 12.50
N GLY A 81 -12.66 8.61 12.27
CA GLY A 81 -11.98 8.65 10.97
C GLY A 81 -12.28 7.47 10.05
N ALA A 82 -13.05 6.48 10.53
CA ALA A 82 -13.42 5.34 9.71
C ALA A 82 -14.24 5.79 8.49
N ARG A 83 -14.09 5.10 7.36
CA ARG A 83 -14.88 5.27 6.15
C ARG A 83 -15.58 3.96 5.76
N VAL A 84 -16.77 4.08 5.18
CA VAL A 84 -17.58 2.91 4.76
C VAL A 84 -18.05 3.12 3.34
N ARG A 85 -18.10 2.07 2.54
CA ARG A 85 -18.60 2.09 1.17
C ARG A 85 -19.60 0.96 0.97
N TRP A 86 -20.75 1.29 0.40
CA TRP A 86 -21.77 0.32 0.01
C TRP A 86 -21.81 0.18 -1.50
N ARG A 87 -21.76 -1.06 -1.97
CA ARG A 87 -21.87 -1.41 -3.38
C ARG A 87 -23.03 -2.37 -3.58
N VAL A 88 -23.86 -2.16 -4.60
CA VAL A 88 -25.00 -3.03 -4.95
C VAL A 88 -24.91 -3.45 -6.42
N GLY A 89 -25.20 -4.72 -6.73
CA GLY A 89 -25.12 -5.23 -8.10
C GLY A 89 -25.22 -6.75 -8.22
N GLY A 90 -24.68 -7.28 -9.33
CA GLY A 90 -24.46 -8.71 -9.52
C GLY A 90 -23.22 -9.20 -8.75
N ARG A 91 -23.07 -10.52 -8.60
CA ARG A 91 -21.97 -11.14 -7.83
C ARG A 91 -20.62 -10.58 -8.27
N ASP A 92 -20.41 -10.61 -9.57
CA ASP A 92 -19.14 -10.32 -10.20
C ASP A 92 -18.77 -8.83 -10.17
N SER A 93 -19.75 -7.95 -9.94
CA SER A 93 -19.56 -6.50 -9.83
C SER A 93 -19.35 -5.99 -8.40
N ILE A 94 -19.48 -6.88 -7.39
CA ILE A 94 -19.55 -6.48 -5.97
C ILE A 94 -18.66 -7.34 -5.07
N VAL A 95 -18.60 -8.65 -5.30
CA VAL A 95 -17.83 -9.58 -4.47
C VAL A 95 -16.49 -9.84 -5.13
N GLU A 96 -15.42 -9.44 -4.47
CA GLU A 96 -14.07 -9.70 -4.93
C GLU A 96 -13.76 -11.18 -4.80
N ARG A 97 -13.05 -11.72 -5.79
CA ARG A 97 -12.50 -13.07 -5.68
C ARG A 97 -11.45 -13.10 -4.58
N THR A 98 -11.61 -14.04 -3.67
CA THR A 98 -10.60 -14.34 -2.64
C THR A 98 -9.38 -15.01 -3.30
N PRO A 99 -8.16 -14.55 -3.02
CA PRO A 99 -6.97 -15.24 -3.50
C PRO A 99 -6.79 -16.58 -2.78
N ALA A 100 -6.33 -17.59 -3.52
CA ALA A 100 -5.92 -18.88 -2.97
C ALA A 100 -4.60 -18.80 -2.18
N ALA A 101 -3.75 -17.81 -2.50
CA ALA A 101 -2.58 -17.46 -1.71
C ALA A 101 -2.32 -15.95 -1.78
N LEU A 102 -1.96 -15.34 -0.65
CA LEU A 102 -1.70 -13.90 -0.54
C LEU A 102 -0.46 -13.64 0.32
N LEU A 103 0.50 -12.91 -0.25
CA LEU A 103 1.53 -12.18 0.48
C LEU A 103 1.20 -10.69 0.39
N ASP A 104 0.76 -10.12 1.51
CA ASP A 104 0.53 -8.68 1.63
C ASP A 104 1.65 -8.06 2.45
N PHE A 105 2.55 -7.35 1.78
CA PHE A 105 3.72 -6.72 2.37
C PHE A 105 3.37 -5.34 2.93
N ALA A 106 2.26 -5.21 3.65
CA ALA A 106 1.94 -4.01 4.40
C ALA A 106 2.98 -3.74 5.51
N PRO A 107 3.10 -2.51 6.01
CA PRO A 107 3.94 -2.22 7.18
C PRO A 107 3.61 -3.16 8.35
N GLY A 108 4.63 -3.73 8.99
CA GLY A 108 4.48 -4.76 10.02
C GLY A 108 4.35 -6.20 9.52
N PHE A 109 4.57 -6.44 8.22
CA PHE A 109 4.54 -7.79 7.64
C PHE A 109 5.47 -8.77 8.37
N SER A 110 4.94 -9.95 8.65
CA SER A 110 5.68 -11.11 9.12
C SER A 110 5.57 -12.26 8.12
N LEU A 111 6.66 -13.01 7.92
CA LEU A 111 6.66 -14.17 7.04
C LEU A 111 5.56 -15.16 7.47
N PRO A 112 4.67 -15.59 6.55
CA PRO A 112 3.68 -16.61 6.87
C PRO A 112 4.35 -17.97 7.10
N SER A 113 3.61 -18.90 7.71
CA SER A 113 4.07 -20.27 7.90
C SER A 113 4.48 -20.90 6.56
N GLY A 114 5.62 -21.60 6.55
CA GLY A 114 6.19 -22.22 5.36
C GLY A 114 6.87 -21.25 4.38
N ALA A 115 6.90 -19.94 4.66
CA ALA A 115 7.70 -18.99 3.90
C ALA A 115 9.13 -18.90 4.46
N THR A 116 10.09 -18.75 3.56
CA THR A 116 11.51 -18.58 3.90
C THR A 116 12.07 -17.38 3.15
N PHE A 117 12.64 -16.44 3.89
CA PHE A 117 13.46 -15.37 3.34
C PHE A 117 14.92 -15.68 3.65
N THR A 118 15.77 -15.69 2.62
CA THR A 118 17.19 -15.95 2.77
C THR A 118 18.02 -14.79 2.24
N ARG A 119 18.94 -14.34 3.08
CA ARG A 119 20.05 -13.43 2.78
C ARG A 119 21.10 -13.66 3.85
N ALA A 120 22.29 -14.15 3.49
CA ALA A 120 23.32 -14.51 4.47
C ALA A 120 23.97 -13.31 5.18
N THR A 121 23.85 -12.11 4.61
CA THR A 121 24.48 -10.88 5.11
C THR A 121 23.45 -9.87 5.65
N LYS A 122 23.96 -8.89 6.40
CA LYS A 122 23.22 -7.66 6.69
C LYS A 122 22.89 -6.89 5.41
N ALA A 123 21.85 -6.07 5.45
CA ALA A 123 21.49 -5.15 4.38
C ALA A 123 20.81 -3.89 4.95
N ARG A 124 20.60 -2.88 4.12
CA ARG A 124 20.03 -1.59 4.56
C ARG A 124 18.84 -1.17 3.74
N ALA A 125 17.95 -0.39 4.30
CA ALA A 125 16.86 0.28 3.60
C ALA A 125 16.51 1.58 4.34
N PHE A 126 15.87 2.53 3.68
CA PHE A 126 15.33 3.71 4.34
C PHE A 126 14.04 3.35 5.08
N ASP A 127 13.92 3.79 6.32
CA ASP A 127 12.70 3.68 7.11
C ASP A 127 11.70 4.81 6.82
N ALA A 128 10.55 4.79 7.50
CA ALA A 128 9.48 5.78 7.35
C ALA A 128 9.91 7.23 7.69
N ALA A 129 11.01 7.42 8.45
CA ALA A 129 11.57 8.73 8.74
C ALA A 129 12.63 9.17 7.71
N GLY A 130 12.91 8.34 6.71
CA GLY A 130 13.97 8.56 5.74
C GLY A 130 15.37 8.31 6.30
N THR A 131 15.49 7.53 7.37
CA THR A 131 16.80 7.15 7.93
C THR A 131 17.24 5.81 7.34
N LEU A 132 18.49 5.74 6.87
CA LEU A 132 19.08 4.50 6.39
C LEU A 132 19.36 3.57 7.56
N THR A 133 18.61 2.48 7.64
CA THR A 133 18.60 1.54 8.76
C THR A 133 19.15 0.18 8.35
N GLU A 134 19.86 -0.49 9.27
CA GLU A 134 20.43 -1.83 9.07
C GLU A 134 19.46 -2.93 9.51
N PHE A 135 19.36 -3.96 8.67
CA PHE A 135 18.57 -5.16 8.91
C PHE A 135 19.50 -6.37 8.97
N GLY A 136 19.22 -7.27 9.91
CA GLY A 136 19.97 -8.51 10.10
C GLY A 136 19.92 -9.45 8.90
N ALA A 137 20.76 -10.48 8.92
CA ALA A 137 20.71 -11.57 7.94
C ALA A 137 19.35 -12.30 8.02
N GLY A 138 18.79 -12.69 6.87
CA GLY A 138 17.51 -13.40 6.80
C GLY A 138 16.26 -12.58 7.13
N VAL A 139 16.37 -11.26 7.32
CA VAL A 139 15.23 -10.40 7.66
C VAL A 139 14.74 -9.63 6.43
N PRO A 140 13.45 -9.77 6.03
CA PRO A 140 12.82 -8.90 5.04
C PRO A 140 12.93 -7.42 5.43
N ARG A 141 13.04 -6.52 4.45
CA ARG A 141 13.27 -5.09 4.70
C ARG A 141 12.10 -4.26 4.23
N GLU A 142 11.41 -3.57 5.14
CA GLU A 142 10.53 -2.49 4.73
C GLU A 142 11.34 -1.39 4.04
N GLY A 143 10.81 -0.84 2.95
CA GLY A 143 11.44 0.20 2.16
C GLY A 143 10.57 1.42 2.01
N TYR A 144 11.20 2.58 2.16
CA TYR A 144 10.58 3.88 1.93
C TYR A 144 11.42 4.68 0.94
N ASP A 145 10.75 5.50 0.14
CA ASP A 145 11.41 6.41 -0.77
C ASP A 145 12.12 7.50 0.05
N PRO A 146 13.43 7.72 -0.11
CA PRO A 146 14.16 8.67 0.74
C PRO A 146 13.77 10.14 0.49
N VAL A 147 13.13 10.45 -0.63
CA VAL A 147 12.68 11.80 -1.01
C VAL A 147 11.26 12.04 -0.52
N THR A 148 10.33 11.19 -0.93
CA THR A 148 8.89 11.37 -0.68
C THR A 148 8.42 10.74 0.63
N LEU A 149 9.23 9.87 1.24
CA LEU A 149 8.90 9.06 2.42
C LEU A 149 7.71 8.11 2.19
N ALA A 150 7.30 7.92 0.94
CA ALA A 150 6.24 6.99 0.59
C ALA A 150 6.73 5.54 0.79
N TYR A 151 5.86 4.69 1.31
CA TYR A 151 6.15 3.27 1.44
C TYR A 151 6.29 2.62 0.07
N LEU A 152 7.43 1.98 -0.21
CA LEU A 152 7.70 1.30 -1.47
C LEU A 152 7.23 -0.15 -1.47
N GLY A 153 6.99 -0.73 -0.29
CA GLY A 153 6.87 -2.18 -0.13
C GLY A 153 8.10 -2.75 0.57
N HIS A 154 8.20 -4.07 0.62
CA HIS A 154 9.42 -4.72 1.07
C HIS A 154 10.46 -4.71 -0.04
N ILE A 155 11.67 -4.23 0.28
CA ILE A 155 12.78 -4.19 -0.65
C ILE A 155 13.32 -5.58 -0.90
N PHE A 156 13.33 -5.94 -2.17
CA PHE A 156 13.86 -7.18 -2.68
C PHE A 156 14.97 -6.88 -3.68
N GLU A 157 16.20 -7.29 -3.34
CA GLU A 157 17.39 -7.17 -4.19
C GLU A 157 17.92 -8.58 -4.54
N PRO A 158 17.39 -9.22 -5.61
CA PRO A 158 17.66 -10.63 -5.95
C PRO A 158 19.09 -10.95 -6.40
N GLN A 159 19.98 -9.96 -6.40
CA GLN A 159 21.35 -10.13 -6.78
C GLN A 159 22.29 -9.88 -5.61
N ALA A 160 23.36 -10.69 -5.50
CA ALA A 160 24.49 -10.33 -4.66
C ALA A 160 25.29 -9.17 -5.27
N ARG A 161 25.65 -8.19 -4.44
CA ARG A 161 26.44 -7.02 -4.84
C ARG A 161 27.58 -6.81 -3.86
N THR A 162 28.72 -6.37 -4.35
CA THR A 162 29.89 -6.05 -3.53
C THR A 162 30.26 -4.60 -3.77
N ASN A 163 30.31 -3.80 -2.70
CA ASN A 163 30.92 -2.50 -2.75
C ASN A 163 32.45 -2.66 -2.69
N GLY A 164 33.12 -2.31 -3.78
CA GLY A 164 34.58 -2.35 -3.90
C GLY A 164 35.29 -1.25 -3.13
N ILE A 165 34.58 -0.18 -2.75
CA ILE A 165 35.16 0.86 -1.89
C ILE A 165 35.29 0.30 -0.48
N ARG A 166 36.54 0.21 0.01
CA ARG A 166 36.82 -0.41 1.32
C ARG A 166 36.43 0.47 2.50
N ASN A 167 36.40 1.79 2.31
CA ASN A 167 36.03 2.73 3.37
C ASN A 167 34.88 3.65 2.93
N PRO A 168 33.67 3.12 2.68
CA PRO A 168 32.53 3.93 2.28
C PRO A 168 31.97 4.75 3.47
N ARG A 169 32.42 4.48 4.70
CA ARG A 169 32.01 5.20 5.90
C ARG A 169 32.81 6.49 6.15
N GLY A 170 33.90 6.72 5.41
CA GLY A 170 34.78 7.88 5.62
C GLY A 170 35.59 7.82 6.92
N GLU A 171 35.84 6.62 7.46
CA GLU A 171 36.55 6.43 8.73
C GLU A 171 38.02 6.85 8.63
N GLY A 172 38.59 7.33 9.74
CA GLY A 172 39.98 7.79 9.81
C GLY A 172 40.20 9.27 9.44
N ALA A 173 39.17 9.98 9.02
CA ALA A 173 39.25 11.44 8.84
C ALA A 173 39.38 12.18 10.18
N SER A 174 40.11 13.29 10.16
CA SER A 174 40.24 14.21 11.31
C SER A 174 40.02 15.65 10.88
N THR A 175 39.39 16.43 11.74
CA THR A 175 39.04 17.82 11.44
C THR A 175 40.27 18.71 11.39
N GLY A 176 40.25 19.70 10.50
CA GLY A 176 41.29 20.72 10.40
C GLY A 176 41.52 21.27 9.00
N SER A 177 42.50 22.17 8.90
CA SER A 177 43.00 22.73 7.65
C SER A 177 44.50 22.36 7.50
N PRO A 178 44.86 21.36 6.68
CA PRO A 178 44.02 20.73 5.66
C PRO A 178 43.16 19.53 6.13
N GLY A 179 43.28 19.11 7.39
CA GLY A 179 42.56 17.96 7.97
C GLY A 179 43.12 16.60 7.52
N GLY A 180 42.83 15.55 8.29
CA GLY A 180 43.20 14.16 7.96
C GLY A 180 42.17 13.53 7.02
N THR A 181 42.65 12.78 6.02
CA THR A 181 41.79 12.11 5.03
C THR A 181 41.34 10.75 5.53
N PRO A 182 40.15 10.26 5.13
CA PRO A 182 39.74 8.89 5.44
C PRO A 182 40.77 7.85 5.00
N THR A 183 40.85 6.74 5.73
CA THR A 183 41.67 5.58 5.36
C THR A 183 41.31 5.11 3.94
N ASN A 184 42.33 4.77 3.13
CA ASN A 184 42.23 4.39 1.71
C ASN A 184 41.79 5.50 0.73
N TRP A 185 41.37 6.66 1.21
CA TRP A 185 41.00 7.77 0.33
C TRP A 185 42.23 8.60 -0.03
N THR A 186 42.29 9.07 -1.27
CA THR A 186 43.25 10.10 -1.71
C THR A 186 42.51 11.39 -2.00
N VAL A 187 42.68 12.39 -1.14
CA VAL A 187 42.02 13.70 -1.29
C VAL A 187 43.07 14.76 -1.63
N GLY A 188 42.91 15.42 -2.78
CA GLY A 188 43.83 16.46 -3.24
C GLY A 188 44.04 17.56 -2.19
N GLY A 189 45.29 17.89 -1.86
CA GLY A 189 45.60 18.90 -0.84
C GLY A 189 45.47 20.36 -1.29
N THR A 190 45.82 21.27 -0.39
CA THR A 190 45.98 22.72 -0.63
C THR A 190 46.97 22.96 -1.77
N LEU A 191 46.60 23.74 -2.79
CA LEU A 191 47.44 24.11 -3.94
C LEU A 191 46.91 25.37 -4.63
N ASN A 192 47.79 26.14 -5.27
CA ASN A 192 47.44 27.25 -6.16
C ASN A 192 46.48 28.25 -5.51
N GLY A 193 46.71 28.60 -4.24
CA GLY A 193 45.86 29.56 -3.52
C GLY A 193 44.53 28.99 -2.97
N MET A 194 44.25 27.70 -3.18
CA MET A 194 43.10 27.00 -2.58
C MET A 194 43.51 26.26 -1.31
N THR A 195 42.73 26.43 -0.24
CA THR A 195 42.86 25.73 1.04
C THR A 195 41.84 24.59 1.10
N ARG A 196 42.32 23.37 1.37
CA ARG A 196 41.44 22.24 1.73
C ARG A 196 41.11 22.29 3.21
N SER A 197 39.92 21.82 3.61
CA SER A 197 39.61 21.51 5.00
C SER A 197 38.73 20.27 5.13
N VAL A 198 38.89 19.53 6.23
CA VAL A 198 37.88 18.56 6.69
C VAL A 198 37.22 19.18 7.92
N THR A 199 35.92 19.45 7.87
CA THR A 199 35.22 20.17 8.94
C THR A 199 34.54 19.26 9.94
N ALA A 200 34.10 18.07 9.51
CA ALA A 200 33.47 17.08 10.39
C ALA A 200 33.50 15.66 9.80
N SER A 201 33.51 14.65 10.69
CA SER A 201 33.03 13.29 10.40
C SER A 201 31.57 13.20 10.83
N VAL A 202 30.69 12.70 9.97
CA VAL A 202 29.25 12.96 10.08
C VAL A 202 28.43 11.71 9.76
N THR A 203 27.26 11.60 10.40
CA THR A 203 26.21 10.68 9.97
C THR A 203 24.92 11.48 9.83
N GLU A 204 24.37 11.55 8.62
CA GLU A 204 23.12 12.26 8.34
C GLU A 204 22.09 11.30 7.78
N SER A 205 20.89 11.24 8.39
CA SER A 205 19.84 10.29 7.97
C SER A 205 20.36 8.84 7.87
N GLY A 206 21.24 8.42 8.78
CA GLY A 206 21.87 7.09 8.77
C GLY A 206 23.01 6.90 7.75
N ILE A 207 23.32 7.91 6.93
CA ILE A 207 24.39 7.85 5.93
C ILE A 207 25.68 8.43 6.53
N PRO A 208 26.74 7.61 6.72
CA PRO A 208 28.03 8.08 7.23
C PRO A 208 28.86 8.76 6.14
N GLY A 209 29.70 9.70 6.54
CA GLY A 209 30.55 10.46 5.61
C GLY A 209 31.43 11.50 6.29
N ILE A 210 31.95 12.42 5.47
CA ILE A 210 32.74 13.57 5.89
C ILE A 210 32.23 14.86 5.26
N ASP A 211 32.53 16.00 5.88
CA ASP A 211 32.39 17.31 5.27
C ASP A 211 33.76 17.79 4.76
N LEU A 212 33.89 17.90 3.43
CA LEU A 212 35.11 18.29 2.73
C LEU A 212 34.93 19.67 2.10
N GLY A 213 35.82 20.60 2.46
CA GLY A 213 35.81 21.98 2.00
C GLY A 213 37.01 22.36 1.13
N TYR A 214 36.78 23.25 0.17
CA TYR A 214 37.82 23.99 -0.55
C TYR A 214 37.45 25.47 -0.62
N ALA A 215 38.35 26.33 -0.18
CA ALA A 215 38.16 27.78 -0.21
C ALA A 215 39.42 28.52 -0.66
N GLY A 216 39.25 29.57 -1.47
CA GLY A 216 40.34 30.44 -1.92
C GLY A 216 40.12 31.06 -3.28
N THR A 217 41.16 31.71 -3.81
CA THR A 217 41.21 32.19 -5.20
C THR A 217 42.31 31.42 -5.94
N PRO A 218 41.97 30.54 -6.89
CA PRO A 218 42.93 29.79 -7.69
C PRO A 218 43.92 30.70 -8.41
N THR A 219 45.22 30.42 -8.31
CA THR A 219 46.29 31.09 -9.09
C THR A 219 46.56 30.43 -10.44
N ALA A 220 45.84 29.35 -10.75
CA ALA A 220 45.85 28.64 -12.03
C ALA A 220 44.52 27.89 -12.20
N THR A 221 44.22 27.42 -13.41
CA THR A 221 43.11 26.47 -13.65
C THR A 221 43.60 25.06 -13.35
N PHE A 222 42.93 24.33 -12.45
CA PHE A 222 43.34 22.99 -12.04
C PHE A 222 42.20 22.17 -11.43
N ASN A 223 42.46 20.88 -11.24
CA ASN A 223 41.51 19.93 -10.67
C ASN A 223 41.97 19.41 -9.29
N ARG A 224 41.01 19.08 -8.44
CA ARG A 224 41.22 18.34 -7.19
C ARG A 224 40.29 17.15 -7.14
N ASP A 225 40.86 15.98 -6.89
CA ASP A 225 40.10 14.74 -6.82
C ASP A 225 39.99 14.26 -5.37
N CYS A 226 38.80 13.78 -5.02
CA CYS A 226 38.54 12.97 -3.85
C CYS A 226 38.33 11.53 -4.34
N ILE A 227 39.42 10.77 -4.34
CA ILE A 227 39.46 9.38 -4.80
C ILE A 227 39.15 8.46 -3.63
N PHE A 228 38.14 7.60 -3.80
CA PHE A 228 37.57 6.82 -2.71
C PHE A 228 38.31 5.49 -2.43
N ASP A 229 39.17 5.05 -3.36
CA ASP A 229 40.07 3.90 -3.16
C ASP A 229 41.27 3.96 -4.15
N THR A 230 42.25 3.07 -4.03
CA THR A 230 43.46 3.08 -4.89
C THR A 230 43.15 2.60 -6.32
N SER A 231 44.03 2.93 -7.27
CA SER A 231 43.86 2.57 -8.70
C SER A 231 43.93 1.07 -8.99
N THR A 232 44.34 0.25 -8.04
CA THR A 232 44.48 -1.21 -8.19
C THR A 232 43.72 -1.97 -7.09
N ALA A 233 42.79 -1.33 -6.39
CA ALA A 233 42.01 -1.96 -5.33
C ALA A 233 40.84 -2.81 -5.86
N VAL A 234 40.16 -2.34 -6.92
CA VAL A 234 38.92 -2.93 -7.42
C VAL A 234 39.18 -3.54 -8.79
N ALA A 235 39.26 -4.88 -8.84
CA ALA A 235 39.46 -5.63 -10.08
C ALA A 235 38.23 -5.50 -10.99
N ALA A 236 38.47 -5.31 -12.28
CA ALA A 236 37.45 -5.25 -13.32
C ALA A 236 37.96 -5.91 -14.60
N ALA A 237 37.04 -6.27 -15.49
CA ALA A 237 37.38 -6.86 -16.79
C ALA A 237 36.53 -6.27 -17.91
N GLN A 238 37.01 -6.42 -19.15
CA GLN A 238 36.25 -6.09 -20.35
C GLN A 238 34.88 -6.78 -20.34
N GLY A 239 33.85 -6.06 -20.82
CA GLY A 239 32.47 -6.53 -20.92
C GLY A 239 31.66 -6.42 -19.63
N GLN A 240 32.29 -6.08 -18.50
CA GLN A 240 31.57 -5.86 -17.25
C GLN A 240 30.92 -4.47 -17.21
N THR A 241 29.70 -4.42 -16.67
CA THR A 241 29.04 -3.16 -16.32
C THR A 241 29.31 -2.81 -14.86
N TRP A 242 29.74 -1.58 -14.61
CA TRP A 242 30.04 -1.05 -13.29
C TRP A 242 29.28 0.24 -13.02
N THR A 243 28.82 0.40 -11.78
CA THR A 243 28.15 1.62 -11.30
C THR A 243 28.91 2.22 -10.12
N ALA A 244 29.24 3.50 -10.24
CA ALA A 244 29.71 4.33 -9.14
C ALA A 244 28.56 5.19 -8.62
N SER A 245 28.43 5.32 -7.30
CA SER A 245 27.46 6.20 -6.67
C SER A 245 27.99 6.84 -5.40
N VAL A 246 27.48 8.03 -5.05
CA VAL A 246 27.85 8.74 -3.82
C VAL A 246 26.75 9.71 -3.42
N TYR A 247 26.48 9.83 -2.13
CA TYR A 247 25.58 10.86 -1.61
C TYR A 247 26.32 12.18 -1.43
N LEU A 248 25.74 13.27 -1.92
CA LEU A 248 26.36 14.59 -1.91
C LEU A 248 25.33 15.65 -1.56
N ARG A 249 25.66 16.54 -0.61
CA ARG A 249 24.92 17.80 -0.43
C ARG A 249 25.86 18.96 -0.13
N LEU A 250 25.41 20.17 -0.46
CA LEU A 250 26.11 21.41 -0.13
C LEU A 250 25.85 21.76 1.34
N VAL A 251 26.91 21.82 2.15
CA VAL A 251 26.82 22.14 3.59
C VAL A 251 27.03 23.64 3.83
N SER A 252 27.97 24.24 3.11
CA SER A 252 28.26 25.67 3.17
C SER A 252 28.92 26.15 1.86
N GLY A 253 28.95 27.46 1.66
CA GLY A 253 29.51 28.06 0.44
C GLY A 253 28.55 27.93 -0.75
N SER A 254 29.10 27.78 -1.95
CA SER A 254 28.33 27.57 -3.18
C SER A 254 29.14 26.78 -4.22
N THR A 255 28.46 26.21 -5.22
CA THR A 255 29.11 25.60 -6.40
C THR A 255 29.55 26.62 -7.45
N THR A 256 29.43 27.92 -7.16
CA THR A 256 29.88 28.98 -8.06
C THR A 256 31.37 28.85 -8.32
N ASN A 257 31.78 28.91 -9.60
CA ASN A 257 33.17 28.76 -10.04
C ASN A 257 33.83 27.41 -9.71
N VAL A 258 33.03 26.40 -9.33
CA VAL A 258 33.48 25.03 -9.09
C VAL A 258 32.62 24.06 -9.88
N THR A 259 33.20 23.36 -10.86
CA THR A 259 32.49 22.27 -11.53
C THR A 259 32.73 20.97 -10.77
N LEU A 260 31.64 20.30 -10.40
CA LEU A 260 31.67 19.02 -9.70
C LEU A 260 31.30 17.89 -10.67
N THR A 261 32.08 16.80 -10.65
CA THR A 261 31.87 15.67 -11.55
C THR A 261 32.23 14.37 -10.86
N LEU A 262 31.30 13.41 -10.89
CA LEU A 262 31.56 12.03 -10.47
C LEU A 262 32.18 11.27 -11.63
N PHE A 263 33.32 10.64 -11.38
CA PHE A 263 34.04 9.82 -12.35
C PHE A 263 33.94 8.33 -12.02
N LEU A 264 33.85 7.53 -13.08
CA LEU A 264 34.12 6.10 -13.12
C LEU A 264 35.21 5.87 -14.18
N GLN A 265 36.28 5.16 -13.85
CA GLN A 265 37.40 4.93 -14.77
C GLN A 265 37.71 3.46 -15.00
N GLU A 266 38.10 3.14 -16.23
CA GLU A 266 38.78 1.90 -16.60
C GLU A 266 40.30 2.09 -16.46
N LEU A 267 40.97 1.09 -15.90
CA LEU A 267 42.40 1.13 -15.62
C LEU A 267 43.05 -0.17 -16.10
N ASP A 268 44.28 -0.05 -16.61
CA ASP A 268 45.12 -1.20 -16.95
C ASP A 268 45.74 -1.86 -15.70
N SER A 269 46.53 -2.91 -15.90
CA SER A 269 47.19 -3.63 -14.81
C SER A 269 48.23 -2.80 -14.03
N GLY A 270 48.72 -1.69 -14.60
CA GLY A 270 49.60 -0.73 -13.96
C GLY A 270 48.85 0.43 -13.27
N GLY A 271 47.52 0.48 -13.39
CA GLY A 271 46.69 1.56 -12.87
C GLY A 271 46.66 2.81 -13.76
N ALA A 272 47.10 2.72 -15.02
CA ALA A 272 46.95 3.80 -15.99
C ALA A 272 45.52 3.86 -16.53
N VAL A 273 45.02 5.07 -16.76
CA VAL A 273 43.64 5.29 -17.22
C VAL A 273 43.49 4.89 -18.69
N LEU A 274 42.54 4.00 -18.96
CA LEU A 274 42.17 3.54 -20.30
C LEU A 274 40.96 4.32 -20.84
N ALA A 275 39.96 4.55 -19.98
CA ALA A 275 38.74 5.29 -20.31
C ALA A 275 38.16 5.97 -19.07
N SER A 276 37.31 6.98 -19.29
CA SER A 276 36.61 7.70 -18.22
C SER A 276 35.15 7.93 -18.59
N TYR A 277 34.28 7.72 -17.62
CA TYR A 277 32.84 7.94 -17.70
C TYR A 277 32.46 8.91 -16.59
N THR A 278 31.53 9.83 -16.87
CA THR A 278 31.26 10.95 -15.97
C THR A 278 29.78 11.24 -15.82
N ALA A 279 29.39 11.66 -14.62
CA ALA A 279 28.14 12.34 -14.37
C ALA A 279 28.41 13.72 -13.76
N ALA A 280 27.75 14.75 -14.29
CA ALA A 280 27.76 16.07 -13.68
C ALA A 280 26.98 16.02 -12.35
N VAL A 281 27.48 16.73 -11.33
CA VAL A 281 26.84 16.77 -10.01
C VAL A 281 26.53 18.22 -9.66
N ALA A 282 25.30 18.46 -9.21
CA ALA A 282 24.84 19.77 -8.74
C ALA A 282 24.16 19.63 -7.36
N PRO A 283 24.94 19.46 -6.27
CA PRO A 283 24.38 19.28 -4.94
C PRO A 283 23.75 20.59 -4.44
N THR A 284 22.58 20.48 -3.82
CA THR A 284 21.85 21.57 -3.13
C THR A 284 22.00 21.44 -1.61
N GLY A 285 21.39 22.35 -0.86
CA GLY A 285 21.31 22.27 0.60
C GLY A 285 20.32 21.22 1.14
N ASP A 286 19.55 20.55 0.27
CA ASP A 286 18.52 19.57 0.66
C ASP A 286 19.12 18.37 1.41
N PRO A 287 18.31 17.60 2.17
CA PRO A 287 18.83 16.49 2.97
C PRO A 287 19.63 15.48 2.16
N LEU A 288 20.73 14.97 2.73
CA LEU A 288 21.69 14.11 2.03
C LEU A 288 21.03 12.88 1.39
N ARG A 289 20.08 12.26 2.09
CA ARG A 289 19.33 11.07 1.62
C ARG A 289 18.62 11.28 0.27
N THR A 290 18.33 12.53 -0.10
CA THR A 290 17.61 12.87 -1.33
C THR A 290 18.52 13.08 -2.53
N GLN A 291 19.84 13.10 -2.32
CA GLN A 291 20.82 13.52 -3.32
C GLN A 291 21.92 12.46 -3.49
N ARG A 292 21.63 11.42 -4.29
CA ARG A 292 22.60 10.38 -4.67
C ARG A 292 22.97 10.51 -6.14
N ALA A 293 24.21 10.90 -6.42
CA ALA A 293 24.74 10.90 -7.78
C ALA A 293 25.20 9.50 -8.18
N SER A 294 25.03 9.12 -9.45
CA SER A 294 25.52 7.87 -9.99
C SER A 294 26.04 8.01 -11.43
N VAL A 295 26.93 7.11 -11.81
CA VAL A 295 27.39 6.93 -13.19
C VAL A 295 27.61 5.44 -13.45
N THR A 296 27.11 4.95 -14.58
CA THR A 296 27.18 3.54 -14.95
C THR A 296 27.77 3.40 -16.35
N ALA A 297 28.67 2.44 -16.53
CA ALA A 297 29.26 2.15 -17.83
C ALA A 297 29.58 0.66 -18.01
N THR A 298 29.53 0.19 -19.25
CA THR A 298 30.04 -1.12 -19.65
C THR A 298 31.42 -0.94 -20.25
N PHE A 299 32.40 -1.66 -19.70
CA PHE A 299 33.79 -1.51 -20.07
C PHE A 299 34.10 -2.21 -21.38
N ALA A 300 34.66 -1.46 -22.34
CA ALA A 300 34.91 -1.94 -23.70
C ALA A 300 36.38 -2.26 -23.97
N ASN A 301 37.32 -1.77 -23.14
CA ASN A 301 38.75 -1.94 -23.40
C ASN A 301 39.24 -3.34 -22.97
N ALA A 302 39.95 -4.03 -23.87
CA ALA A 302 40.48 -5.38 -23.61
C ALA A 302 41.59 -5.41 -22.55
N SER A 303 42.26 -4.29 -22.30
CA SER A 303 43.32 -4.17 -21.29
C SER A 303 42.79 -3.82 -19.90
N THR A 304 41.47 -3.72 -19.71
CA THR A 304 40.85 -3.40 -18.42
C THR A 304 41.16 -4.48 -17.38
N ALA A 305 41.80 -4.06 -16.30
CA ALA A 305 42.16 -4.90 -15.16
C ALA A 305 41.63 -4.36 -13.83
N TYR A 306 41.43 -3.05 -13.73
CA TYR A 306 40.90 -2.39 -12.53
C TYR A 306 39.91 -1.28 -12.87
N THR A 307 39.17 -0.85 -11.87
CA THR A 307 38.31 0.32 -11.94
C THR A 307 38.41 1.17 -10.68
N ARG A 308 38.06 2.45 -10.77
CA ARG A 308 37.94 3.33 -9.60
C ARG A 308 36.86 4.38 -9.81
N MET A 309 36.45 5.00 -8.72
CA MET A 309 35.60 6.19 -8.72
C MET A 309 36.20 7.32 -7.88
N PHE A 310 35.87 8.55 -8.25
CA PHE A 310 36.25 9.75 -7.51
C PHE A 310 35.33 10.92 -7.81
N LEU A 311 35.27 11.87 -6.90
CA LEU A 311 34.63 13.17 -7.12
C LEU A 311 35.71 14.19 -7.50
N ARG A 312 35.53 14.87 -8.63
CA ARG A 312 36.41 15.95 -9.09
C ARG A 312 35.81 17.32 -8.81
N TYR A 313 36.65 18.22 -8.32
CA TYR A 313 36.44 19.65 -8.21
C TYR A 313 37.33 20.33 -9.25
N ALA A 314 36.73 20.97 -10.25
CA ALA A 314 37.47 21.76 -11.24
C ALA A 314 37.35 23.25 -10.91
N PHE A 315 38.50 23.90 -10.74
CA PHE A 315 38.61 25.32 -10.38
C PHE A 315 39.18 26.12 -11.54
N THR A 316 38.68 27.33 -11.73
CA THR A 316 39.12 28.25 -12.78
C THR A 316 40.05 29.33 -12.23
N ASN A 317 41.13 29.63 -12.95
CA ASN A 317 42.08 30.67 -12.57
C ASN A 317 41.40 32.02 -12.26
N GLY A 318 41.78 32.65 -11.15
CA GLY A 318 41.34 33.98 -10.75
C GLY A 318 39.89 34.08 -10.27
N GLN A 319 39.15 32.97 -10.22
CA GLN A 319 37.75 32.95 -9.79
C GLN A 319 37.64 32.41 -8.37
N ALA A 320 37.23 33.26 -7.42
CA ALA A 320 37.06 32.84 -6.03
C ALA A 320 36.04 31.69 -5.92
N ALA A 321 36.39 30.70 -5.11
CA ALA A 321 35.58 29.52 -4.83
C ALA A 321 35.57 29.24 -3.32
N ASP A 322 34.40 28.91 -2.80
CA ASP A 322 34.21 28.45 -1.43
C ASP A 322 33.07 27.43 -1.45
N VAL A 323 33.41 26.16 -1.22
CA VAL A 323 32.47 25.05 -1.29
C VAL A 323 32.81 24.02 -0.22
N THR A 324 31.81 23.63 0.59
CA THR A 324 31.90 22.48 1.49
C THR A 324 30.81 21.49 1.14
N LEU A 325 31.21 20.27 0.77
CA LEU A 325 30.30 19.18 0.47
C LEU A 325 30.31 18.14 1.59
N ARG A 326 29.12 17.66 1.96
CA ARG A 326 28.99 16.40 2.69
C ARG A 326 29.05 15.27 1.70
N ILE A 327 30.02 14.37 1.88
CA ILE A 327 30.25 13.21 1.02
C ILE A 327 29.97 11.95 1.83
N GLY A 328 28.94 11.21 1.44
CA GLY A 328 28.47 10.03 2.17
C GLY A 328 28.40 8.76 1.33
N ALA A 329 28.76 7.64 1.94
CA ALA A 329 28.61 6.29 1.39
C ALA A 329 28.98 6.12 -0.09
N PRO A 330 30.22 6.48 -0.54
CA PRO A 330 30.66 6.16 -1.89
C PRO A 330 30.61 4.65 -2.12
N GLN A 331 30.09 4.23 -3.27
CA GLN A 331 29.83 2.84 -3.58
C GLN A 331 30.16 2.55 -5.04
N LEU A 332 31.04 1.56 -5.24
CA LEU A 332 31.49 1.09 -6.55
C LEU A 332 31.18 -0.40 -6.69
N GLU A 333 30.23 -0.74 -7.54
CA GLU A 333 29.70 -2.10 -7.64
C GLU A 333 29.64 -2.54 -9.11
N GLN A 334 29.96 -3.81 -9.36
CA GLN A 334 29.68 -4.41 -10.65
C GLN A 334 28.16 -4.55 -10.75
N GLY A 335 27.54 -3.84 -11.69
CA GLY A 335 26.10 -3.75 -11.84
C GLY A 335 25.64 -2.57 -12.69
N GLY A 336 24.40 -2.68 -13.18
CA GLY A 336 23.76 -1.70 -14.04
C GLY A 336 23.12 -0.49 -13.34
N HIS A 337 23.10 -0.49 -12.02
CA HIS A 337 22.50 0.53 -11.17
C HIS A 337 23.16 0.47 -9.79
N ALA A 338 22.90 1.48 -8.96
CA ALA A 338 23.45 1.56 -7.62
C ALA A 338 22.55 0.80 -6.65
N SER A 339 23.05 -0.25 -6.00
CA SER A 339 22.23 -0.94 -4.99
C SER A 339 22.05 -0.07 -3.74
N LEU A 340 21.22 -0.49 -2.79
CA LEU A 340 21.16 0.20 -1.50
C LEU A 340 22.54 0.16 -0.80
N PRO A 341 22.87 1.15 0.06
CA PRO A 341 24.24 1.28 0.58
C PRO A 341 24.75 0.02 1.31
N ILE A 342 25.86 -0.51 0.82
CA ILE A 342 26.63 -1.61 1.39
C ILE A 342 27.83 -1.01 2.10
N LEU A 343 27.77 -1.02 3.44
CA LEU A 343 28.81 -0.53 4.34
C LEU A 343 29.35 -1.71 5.15
N PRO A 344 30.68 -1.76 5.38
CA PRO A 344 31.28 -2.67 6.35
C PRO A 344 30.81 -2.36 7.78
N ASP A 345 31.11 -3.29 8.69
CA ASP A 345 30.99 -3.03 10.12
C ASP A 345 31.89 -1.85 10.54
N VAL A 346 31.42 -1.06 11.50
CA VAL A 346 32.12 0.14 11.98
C VAL A 346 33.50 -0.25 12.52
N GLY A 347 34.54 0.51 12.15
CA GLY A 347 35.91 0.26 12.59
C GLY A 347 36.66 -0.77 11.75
N SER A 348 36.03 -1.36 10.73
CA SER A 348 36.62 -2.40 9.89
C SER A 348 36.51 -2.11 8.39
N PRO A 349 37.23 -1.10 7.85
CA PRO A 349 37.20 -0.79 6.43
C PRO A 349 37.58 -1.99 5.55
N ALA A 350 36.62 -2.53 4.81
CA ALA A 350 36.78 -3.64 3.89
C ALA A 350 35.76 -3.57 2.76
N ALA A 351 36.11 -4.14 1.60
CA ALA A 351 35.14 -4.40 0.55
C ALA A 351 34.08 -5.37 1.12
N THR A 352 32.81 -5.03 0.95
CA THR A 352 31.70 -5.72 1.65
C THR A 352 30.67 -6.18 0.64
N THR A 353 30.20 -7.41 0.82
CA THR A 353 29.17 -8.03 -0.02
C THR A 353 27.82 -8.05 0.69
N ARG A 354 26.77 -7.66 -0.02
CA ARG A 354 25.39 -8.01 0.30
C ARG A 354 24.99 -9.20 -0.57
N ASN A 355 24.58 -10.32 0.03
CA ASN A 355 24.04 -11.46 -0.71
C ASN A 355 22.64 -11.17 -1.28
N ALA A 356 22.27 -11.91 -2.33
CA ALA A 356 20.95 -11.86 -2.92
C ALA A 356 19.85 -12.12 -1.89
N ASP A 357 18.76 -11.38 -2.00
CA ASP A 357 17.50 -11.74 -1.35
C ASP A 357 16.84 -12.87 -2.13
N VAL A 358 16.32 -13.87 -1.43
CA VAL A 358 15.46 -14.91 -2.01
C VAL A 358 14.29 -15.13 -1.06
N LEU A 359 13.07 -14.95 -1.56
CA LEU A 359 11.85 -15.30 -0.84
C LEU A 359 11.19 -16.48 -1.55
N THR A 360 10.90 -17.53 -0.80
CA THR A 360 10.09 -18.65 -1.30
C THR A 360 8.99 -18.98 -0.32
N TRP A 361 7.83 -19.39 -0.82
CA TRP A 361 6.69 -19.80 -0.02
C TRP A 361 5.93 -20.92 -0.72
N ALA A 362 5.72 -22.03 0.00
CA ALA A 362 4.98 -23.19 -0.50
C ALA A 362 3.83 -23.53 0.47
N PRO A 363 2.71 -22.80 0.42
CA PRO A 363 1.58 -22.98 1.34
C PRO A 363 0.81 -24.31 1.16
N GLY A 364 1.11 -25.11 0.14
CA GLY A 364 0.70 -26.52 0.08
C GLY A 364 -0.16 -26.94 -1.13
N ASP A 365 -0.70 -25.99 -1.89
CA ASP A 365 -1.59 -26.29 -3.03
C ASP A 365 -0.86 -26.35 -4.38
N ASN A 366 -1.43 -27.10 -5.33
CA ASN A 366 -1.06 -27.00 -6.74
C ASN A 366 -1.95 -25.96 -7.44
N TYR A 367 -1.36 -24.81 -7.74
CA TYR A 367 -2.02 -23.68 -8.36
C TYR A 367 -2.19 -23.79 -9.88
N ARG A 368 -1.67 -24.86 -10.52
CA ARG A 368 -1.96 -25.10 -11.95
C ARG A 368 -3.47 -25.10 -12.20
N ASN A 369 -4.22 -25.78 -11.32
CA ASN A 369 -5.68 -25.85 -11.29
C ASN A 369 -6.33 -26.12 -12.67
N SER A 370 -6.06 -27.29 -13.27
CA SER A 370 -6.63 -27.68 -14.58
C SER A 370 -8.06 -28.23 -14.44
N PRO A 371 -8.99 -27.93 -15.37
CA PRO A 371 -8.82 -27.10 -16.57
C PRO A 371 -9.04 -25.59 -16.33
N ASP A 372 -9.55 -25.21 -15.15
CA ASP A 372 -10.05 -23.85 -14.87
C ASP A 372 -8.95 -22.78 -14.77
N GLY A 373 -7.69 -23.18 -14.78
CA GLY A 373 -6.52 -22.31 -14.75
C GLY A 373 -6.35 -21.52 -13.45
N GLY A 374 -5.52 -20.48 -13.54
CA GLY A 374 -5.22 -19.58 -12.43
C GLY A 374 -4.70 -18.21 -12.87
N ALA A 375 -4.45 -17.35 -11.90
CA ALA A 375 -3.82 -16.06 -12.13
C ALA A 375 -2.80 -15.72 -11.05
N LEU A 376 -1.67 -15.14 -11.46
CA LEU A 376 -0.62 -14.61 -10.59
C LEU A 376 -0.64 -13.10 -10.72
N PHE A 377 -0.91 -12.41 -9.63
CA PHE A 377 -0.91 -10.96 -9.53
C PHE A 377 0.26 -10.47 -8.68
N ALA A 378 0.87 -9.36 -9.07
CA ALA A 378 1.84 -8.64 -8.27
C ALA A 378 1.59 -7.12 -8.31
N GLU A 379 1.72 -6.49 -7.14
CA GLU A 379 1.87 -5.05 -6.98
C GLU A 379 3.27 -4.77 -6.43
N PHE A 380 4.04 -3.95 -7.16
CA PHE A 380 5.38 -3.55 -6.76
C PHE A 380 5.72 -2.14 -7.25
N VAL A 381 6.71 -1.50 -6.63
CA VAL A 381 7.31 -0.27 -7.10
C VAL A 381 8.66 -0.60 -7.72
N VAL A 382 8.89 -0.08 -8.93
CA VAL A 382 10.21 -0.09 -9.55
C VAL A 382 11.07 0.93 -8.83
N ALA A 383 11.98 0.49 -7.96
CA ALA A 383 12.78 1.39 -7.14
C ALA A 383 13.82 2.15 -7.99
N GLU A 384 14.41 1.50 -9.00
CA GLU A 384 15.41 2.10 -9.89
C GLU A 384 15.40 1.49 -11.30
N THR A 385 15.87 2.24 -12.31
CA THR A 385 16.26 1.70 -13.63
C THR A 385 17.73 1.29 -13.61
N GLY A 386 18.09 0.25 -14.36
CA GLY A 386 19.49 -0.15 -14.55
C GLY A 386 19.80 -0.51 -15.99
N VAL A 387 21.07 -0.47 -16.36
CA VAL A 387 21.56 -0.92 -17.67
C VAL A 387 22.02 -2.39 -17.63
N GLY A 388 21.62 -3.20 -18.62
CA GLY A 388 21.97 -4.63 -18.72
C GLY A 388 20.77 -5.57 -18.81
N THR A 389 21.01 -6.84 -19.16
CA THR A 389 19.97 -7.83 -19.54
C THR A 389 19.35 -8.61 -18.37
N GLY A 390 19.63 -8.23 -17.12
CA GLY A 390 19.08 -8.94 -15.96
C GLY A 390 17.62 -8.63 -15.71
N THR A 391 16.96 -9.48 -14.91
CA THR A 391 15.51 -9.46 -14.69
C THR A 391 15.19 -9.72 -13.22
N ALA A 392 14.16 -9.06 -12.72
CA ALA A 392 13.53 -9.39 -11.45
C ALA A 392 12.26 -10.19 -11.72
N ASP A 393 12.15 -11.36 -11.09
CA ASP A 393 11.13 -12.35 -11.41
C ASP A 393 10.27 -12.62 -10.15
N ILE A 394 8.97 -12.43 -10.29
CA ILE A 394 7.95 -12.90 -9.35
C ILE A 394 7.27 -14.09 -10.00
N ARG A 395 7.37 -15.27 -9.42
CA ARG A 395 6.98 -16.50 -10.12
C ARG A 395 6.29 -17.50 -9.24
N LEU A 396 5.47 -18.32 -9.89
CA LEU A 396 4.92 -19.55 -9.36
C LEU A 396 5.65 -20.70 -10.06
N ASP A 397 6.29 -21.58 -9.30
CA ASP A 397 7.12 -22.69 -9.79
C ASP A 397 6.88 -23.97 -8.99
N ASP A 398 7.55 -25.06 -9.37
CA ASP A 398 7.44 -26.38 -8.74
C ASP A 398 8.65 -26.74 -7.85
N GLY A 399 9.49 -25.76 -7.48
CA GLY A 399 10.80 -26.03 -6.91
C GLY A 399 11.94 -25.85 -7.90
N SER A 400 11.68 -25.96 -9.20
CA SER A 400 12.68 -25.92 -10.26
C SER A 400 12.65 -24.62 -11.08
N ASN A 401 13.66 -24.46 -11.95
CA ASN A 401 13.63 -23.44 -13.00
C ASN A 401 12.98 -23.95 -14.30
N SER A 402 12.50 -25.20 -14.34
CA SER A 402 11.99 -25.81 -15.58
C SER A 402 10.51 -25.54 -15.81
N ASN A 403 9.74 -25.44 -14.73
CA ASN A 403 8.28 -25.34 -14.77
C ASN A 403 7.84 -24.11 -13.96
N ARG A 404 7.36 -23.06 -14.63
CA ARG A 404 6.97 -21.80 -13.97
C ARG A 404 6.05 -20.92 -14.79
N VAL A 405 5.23 -20.15 -14.09
CA VAL A 405 4.60 -18.91 -14.59
C VAL A 405 5.28 -17.73 -13.91
N THR A 406 5.75 -16.76 -14.69
CA THR A 406 6.63 -15.67 -14.22
C THR A 406 6.06 -14.33 -14.66
N ILE A 407 5.96 -13.39 -13.72
CA ILE A 407 5.93 -11.94 -13.98
C ILE A 407 7.37 -11.47 -13.95
N ARG A 408 7.81 -10.87 -15.05
CA ARG A 408 9.21 -10.48 -15.25
C ARG A 408 9.29 -8.97 -15.44
N TYR A 409 10.20 -8.33 -14.72
CA TYR A 409 10.60 -6.94 -14.97
C TYR A 409 12.02 -6.89 -15.51
N THR A 410 12.19 -6.19 -16.64
CA THR A 410 13.48 -6.01 -17.31
C THR A 410 13.94 -4.55 -17.18
N PRO A 411 14.86 -4.21 -16.26
CA PRO A 411 15.31 -2.84 -16.03
C PRO A 411 15.96 -2.11 -17.21
N SER A 412 16.63 -2.80 -18.13
CA SER A 412 17.27 -2.13 -19.29
C SER A 412 16.28 -1.53 -20.27
N THR A 413 15.07 -2.09 -20.34
CA THR A 413 14.01 -1.61 -21.22
C THR A 413 12.86 -0.97 -20.44
N GLY A 414 12.83 -1.12 -19.11
CA GLY A 414 11.72 -0.66 -18.28
C GLY A 414 10.42 -1.39 -18.62
N MET A 415 10.49 -2.68 -18.95
CA MET A 415 9.33 -3.45 -19.43
C MET A 415 8.92 -4.54 -18.45
N VAL A 416 7.62 -4.78 -18.37
CA VAL A 416 7.00 -5.91 -17.69
C VAL A 416 6.37 -6.84 -18.71
N ASP A 417 6.56 -8.13 -18.51
CA ASP A 417 5.98 -9.19 -19.32
C ASP A 417 5.74 -10.47 -18.52
N GLY A 418 5.08 -11.43 -19.15
CA GLY A 418 4.74 -12.73 -18.60
C GLY A 418 5.41 -13.85 -19.37
N LEU A 419 5.94 -14.85 -18.67
CA LEU A 419 6.50 -16.04 -19.29
C LEU A 419 5.92 -17.31 -18.67
N LEU A 420 5.65 -18.28 -19.53
CA LEU A 420 5.28 -19.64 -19.14
C LEU A 420 6.33 -20.62 -19.64
N HIS A 421 6.95 -21.35 -18.73
CA HIS A 421 7.92 -22.39 -19.05
C HIS A 421 7.41 -23.75 -18.63
N GLU A 422 7.66 -24.75 -19.47
CA GLU A 422 7.49 -26.16 -19.17
C GLU A 422 8.69 -26.94 -19.73
N GLY A 423 9.24 -27.86 -18.94
CA GLY A 423 10.44 -28.62 -19.31
C GLY A 423 11.66 -27.74 -19.62
N GLY A 424 11.74 -26.53 -19.05
CA GLY A 424 12.84 -25.58 -19.26
C GLY A 424 12.74 -24.75 -20.55
N THR A 425 11.66 -24.89 -21.32
CA THR A 425 11.46 -24.13 -22.56
C THR A 425 10.28 -23.18 -22.42
N ILE A 426 10.36 -21.98 -23.00
CA ILE A 426 9.23 -21.04 -23.09
C ILE A 426 8.14 -21.67 -23.97
N ARG A 427 6.92 -21.84 -23.43
CA ARG A 427 5.75 -22.37 -24.14
C ARG A 427 4.76 -21.28 -24.53
N ALA A 428 4.78 -20.16 -23.82
CA ALA A 428 4.06 -18.94 -24.13
C ALA A 428 4.73 -17.77 -23.41
N ASP A 429 4.63 -16.59 -23.99
CA ASP A 429 5.06 -15.32 -23.45
C ASP A 429 4.00 -14.26 -23.71
N THR A 430 4.08 -13.10 -23.08
CA THR A 430 3.17 -11.98 -23.38
C THR A 430 3.94 -10.78 -23.94
N SER A 431 3.23 -9.87 -24.60
CA SER A 431 3.81 -8.62 -25.11
C SER A 431 4.44 -7.79 -24.00
N ASN A 432 5.53 -7.08 -24.27
CA ASN A 432 6.14 -6.19 -23.28
C ASN A 432 5.30 -4.90 -23.06
N ILE A 433 5.04 -4.55 -21.81
CA ILE A 433 4.37 -3.28 -21.43
C ILE A 433 5.38 -2.38 -20.69
N PRO A 434 5.58 -1.12 -21.13
CA PRO A 434 6.51 -0.21 -20.47
C PRO A 434 5.97 0.27 -19.12
N VAL A 435 6.87 0.42 -18.15
CA VAL A 435 6.62 0.98 -16.82
C VAL A 435 7.71 1.98 -16.45
N SER A 436 7.41 2.91 -15.54
CA SER A 436 8.35 3.96 -15.12
C SER A 436 8.91 3.69 -13.74
N VAL A 437 10.15 4.14 -13.50
CA VAL A 437 10.77 4.14 -12.17
C VAL A 437 9.97 5.01 -11.21
N GLY A 438 9.87 4.58 -9.95
CA GLY A 438 9.09 5.21 -8.90
C GLY A 438 7.58 5.00 -9.03
N ALA A 439 7.08 4.47 -10.16
CA ALA A 439 5.66 4.17 -10.32
C ALA A 439 5.29 2.87 -9.62
N THR A 440 4.07 2.86 -9.04
CA THR A 440 3.44 1.60 -8.64
C THR A 440 3.00 0.84 -9.89
N VAL A 441 3.42 -0.40 -9.98
CA VAL A 441 3.08 -1.33 -11.06
C VAL A 441 2.14 -2.38 -10.49
N ARG A 442 1.00 -2.58 -11.16
CA ARG A 442 0.06 -3.66 -10.91
C ARG A 442 -0.03 -4.51 -12.15
N THR A 443 0.33 -5.78 -12.02
CA THR A 443 0.40 -6.70 -13.15
C THR A 443 -0.17 -8.06 -12.77
N VAL A 444 -0.82 -8.70 -13.73
CA VAL A 444 -1.42 -10.02 -13.57
C VAL A 444 -1.14 -10.86 -14.81
N MET A 445 -0.76 -12.11 -14.61
CA MET A 445 -0.68 -13.14 -15.65
C MET A 445 -1.72 -14.20 -15.37
N VAL A 446 -2.51 -14.53 -16.38
CA VAL A 446 -3.62 -15.49 -16.32
C VAL A 446 -3.30 -16.65 -17.25
N TRP A 447 -3.56 -17.86 -16.80
CA TRP A 447 -3.38 -19.07 -17.59
C TRP A 447 -4.57 -20.01 -17.45
N ASP A 448 -4.79 -20.81 -18.47
CA ASP A 448 -5.54 -22.07 -18.44
C ASP A 448 -4.87 -23.07 -19.42
N ASP A 449 -5.48 -24.22 -19.68
CA ASP A 449 -4.89 -25.23 -20.58
C ASP A 449 -4.85 -24.80 -22.07
N THR A 450 -5.47 -23.67 -22.42
CA THR A 450 -5.62 -23.17 -23.80
C THR A 450 -5.12 -21.74 -23.99
N THR A 451 -4.92 -20.97 -22.92
CA THR A 451 -4.69 -19.53 -22.97
C THR A 451 -3.64 -19.10 -21.95
N PHE A 452 -2.73 -18.22 -22.37
CA PHE A 452 -1.83 -17.45 -21.51
C PHE A 452 -1.89 -15.97 -21.90
N THR A 453 -2.21 -15.11 -20.95
CA THR A 453 -2.42 -13.67 -21.18
C THR A 453 -2.18 -12.87 -19.88
N GLY A 454 -2.37 -11.55 -19.91
CA GLY A 454 -2.21 -10.73 -18.73
C GLY A 454 -2.73 -9.31 -18.90
N ALA A 455 -2.57 -8.50 -17.85
CA ALA A 455 -2.71 -7.04 -17.94
C ALA A 455 -1.71 -6.36 -16.99
N THR A 456 -1.20 -5.20 -17.38
CA THR A 456 -0.33 -4.35 -16.55
C THR A 456 -0.86 -2.91 -16.57
N ASN A 457 -1.10 -2.33 -15.39
CA ASN A 457 -1.61 -0.96 -15.23
C ASN A 457 -2.86 -0.66 -16.09
N GLY A 458 -3.80 -1.61 -16.16
CA GLY A 458 -5.02 -1.51 -16.98
C GLY A 458 -4.83 -1.77 -18.48
N THR A 459 -3.60 -1.98 -18.95
CA THR A 459 -3.30 -2.30 -20.35
C THR A 459 -3.22 -3.80 -20.53
N ALA A 460 -4.01 -4.36 -21.46
CA ALA A 460 -3.97 -5.78 -21.78
C ALA A 460 -2.65 -6.18 -22.46
N HIS A 461 -2.13 -7.34 -22.09
CA HIS A 461 -1.07 -8.02 -22.82
C HIS A 461 -1.65 -8.80 -24.03
N SER A 462 -0.78 -9.19 -24.97
CA SER A 462 -1.13 -10.17 -26.00
C SER A 462 -1.54 -11.52 -25.41
N THR A 463 -2.47 -12.21 -26.07
CA THR A 463 -2.94 -13.54 -25.69
C THR A 463 -2.30 -14.60 -26.56
N HIS A 464 -1.81 -15.68 -25.94
CA HIS A 464 -1.18 -16.81 -26.62
C HIS A 464 -1.82 -18.14 -26.21
N ALA A 465 -1.80 -19.12 -27.10
CA ALA A 465 -2.15 -20.50 -26.77
C ALA A 465 -0.88 -21.26 -26.37
N PRO A 466 -0.73 -21.70 -25.10
CA PRO A 466 0.46 -22.40 -24.67
C PRO A 466 0.54 -23.77 -25.34
N ALA A 467 1.73 -24.12 -25.84
CA ALA A 467 1.96 -25.44 -26.45
C ALA A 467 1.92 -26.60 -25.43
N ALA A 468 2.22 -26.30 -24.16
CA ALA A 468 2.12 -27.21 -23.02
C ALA A 468 2.04 -26.40 -21.73
N MET A 469 1.44 -27.00 -20.69
CA MET A 469 1.29 -26.40 -19.36
C MET A 469 2.05 -27.21 -18.30
N PRO A 470 2.77 -26.55 -17.37
CA PRO A 470 3.35 -27.19 -16.20
C PRO A 470 2.36 -28.10 -15.47
N ALA A 471 2.78 -29.31 -15.11
CA ALA A 471 1.94 -30.23 -14.33
C ALA A 471 1.68 -29.72 -12.90
N THR A 472 2.66 -29.02 -12.34
CA THR A 472 2.66 -28.55 -10.96
C THR A 472 3.16 -27.12 -10.88
N LEU A 473 2.49 -26.32 -10.06
CA LEU A 473 2.86 -24.96 -9.67
C LEU A 473 2.54 -24.83 -8.18
N THR A 474 3.52 -25.03 -7.30
CA THR A 474 3.28 -25.25 -5.85
C THR A 474 4.03 -24.27 -4.95
N ARG A 475 4.92 -23.46 -5.52
CA ARG A 475 5.80 -22.56 -4.77
C ARG A 475 5.81 -21.17 -5.39
N LEU A 476 5.44 -20.17 -4.61
CA LEU A 476 5.68 -18.78 -4.94
C LEU A 476 7.14 -18.43 -4.63
N ALA A 477 7.80 -17.73 -5.54
CA ALA A 477 9.18 -17.30 -5.37
C ALA A 477 9.39 -15.89 -5.90
N LEU A 478 10.15 -15.08 -5.16
CA LEU A 478 10.79 -13.87 -5.66
C LEU A 478 12.26 -14.22 -5.83
N VAL A 479 12.74 -14.10 -7.06
CA VAL A 479 14.11 -14.41 -7.46
C VAL A 479 14.54 -13.46 -8.57
N GLY A 480 15.77 -13.58 -9.04
CA GLY A 480 16.23 -12.82 -10.20
C GLY A 480 17.54 -13.34 -10.74
N SER A 481 17.96 -12.77 -11.86
CA SER A 481 19.23 -13.11 -12.51
C SER A 481 20.39 -12.23 -12.02
N ALA A 482 21.59 -12.51 -12.52
CA ALA A 482 22.84 -11.84 -12.11
C ALA A 482 22.94 -10.34 -12.49
N VAL A 483 21.89 -9.69 -12.99
CA VAL A 483 21.84 -8.23 -13.24
C VAL A 483 20.46 -7.64 -12.86
N ALA A 484 19.75 -8.26 -11.92
CA ALA A 484 18.36 -7.97 -11.59
C ALA A 484 18.14 -6.61 -10.90
N ALA A 485 16.95 -6.02 -11.08
CA ALA A 485 16.53 -4.78 -10.44
C ALA A 485 16.11 -4.94 -8.97
N THR A 486 16.20 -3.85 -8.23
CA THR A 486 15.58 -3.69 -6.91
C THR A 486 14.08 -3.42 -7.06
N LEU A 487 13.25 -4.25 -6.42
CA LEU A 487 11.80 -4.04 -6.36
C LEU A 487 11.37 -3.71 -4.93
N GLY A 488 10.44 -2.77 -4.78
CA GLY A 488 9.64 -2.63 -3.57
C GLY A 488 8.35 -3.42 -3.75
N VAL A 489 8.27 -4.65 -3.23
CA VAL A 489 7.09 -5.51 -3.44
C VAL A 489 6.04 -5.20 -2.37
N ARG A 490 4.81 -4.92 -2.80
CA ARG A 490 3.69 -4.58 -1.92
C ARG A 490 2.71 -5.72 -1.76
N ARG A 491 2.39 -6.43 -2.83
CA ARG A 491 1.39 -7.51 -2.78
C ARG A 491 1.68 -8.56 -3.84
N ILE A 492 1.52 -9.84 -3.49
CA ILE A 492 1.48 -10.94 -4.46
C ILE A 492 0.28 -11.81 -4.13
N ALA A 493 -0.54 -12.10 -5.13
CA ALA A 493 -1.74 -12.91 -4.97
C ALA A 493 -1.83 -13.98 -6.05
N VAL A 494 -2.29 -15.16 -5.69
CA VAL A 494 -2.64 -16.24 -6.63
C VAL A 494 -4.13 -16.47 -6.55
N TYR A 495 -4.79 -16.53 -7.70
CA TYR A 495 -6.23 -16.82 -7.82
C TYR A 495 -6.44 -18.14 -8.55
N THR A 496 -7.35 -18.96 -8.02
CA THR A 496 -7.89 -20.15 -8.68
C THR A 496 -9.41 -20.12 -8.52
N PRO A 497 -10.20 -20.23 -9.61
CA PRO A 497 -9.80 -20.42 -11.00
C PRO A 497 -9.24 -19.15 -11.67
N ALA A 498 -8.86 -19.25 -12.96
CA ALA A 498 -8.41 -18.13 -13.78
C ALA A 498 -9.37 -16.94 -13.71
N LEU A 499 -8.80 -15.73 -13.69
CA LEU A 499 -9.58 -14.48 -13.76
C LEU A 499 -10.09 -14.30 -15.20
N ASN A 500 -11.34 -13.88 -15.37
CA ASN A 500 -11.83 -13.49 -16.69
C ASN A 500 -11.27 -12.11 -17.10
N ASP A 501 -11.59 -11.69 -18.33
CA ASP A 501 -11.09 -10.43 -18.91
C ASP A 501 -11.41 -9.18 -18.07
N GLY A 502 -12.59 -9.13 -17.45
CA GLY A 502 -13.03 -8.02 -16.59
C GLY A 502 -12.17 -7.93 -15.33
N SER A 503 -12.15 -8.99 -14.52
CA SER A 503 -11.29 -9.09 -13.32
C SER A 503 -9.82 -8.84 -13.62
N ARG A 504 -9.31 -9.40 -14.73
CA ARG A 504 -7.90 -9.26 -15.12
C ARG A 504 -7.53 -7.79 -15.38
N LEU A 505 -8.37 -7.06 -16.11
CA LEU A 505 -8.12 -5.64 -16.38
C LEU A 505 -8.28 -4.80 -15.12
N GLN A 506 -9.33 -5.07 -14.33
CA GLN A 506 -9.61 -4.31 -13.12
C GLN A 506 -8.52 -4.49 -12.07
N ILE A 507 -8.08 -5.72 -11.79
CA ILE A 507 -7.03 -5.97 -10.79
C ILE A 507 -5.70 -5.32 -11.19
N SER A 508 -5.39 -5.27 -12.49
CA SER A 508 -4.21 -4.57 -13.00
C SER A 508 -4.33 -3.05 -12.92
N THR A 509 -5.53 -2.49 -12.73
CA THR A 509 -5.77 -1.04 -12.66
C THR A 509 -5.76 -0.57 -11.20
N ASP A 510 -6.64 -1.13 -10.39
CA ASP A 510 -6.94 -0.67 -9.02
C ASP A 510 -6.69 -1.74 -7.95
N GLY A 511 -6.31 -2.95 -8.36
CA GLY A 511 -6.07 -4.07 -7.45
C GLY A 511 -7.32 -4.85 -7.05
N SER A 512 -8.49 -4.57 -7.64
CA SER A 512 -9.77 -5.23 -7.39
C SER A 512 -10.05 -6.37 -8.36
N THR A 513 -10.59 -7.48 -7.87
CA THR A 513 -10.97 -8.67 -8.66
C THR A 513 -12.46 -8.69 -9.02
N LEU A 514 -12.98 -7.51 -9.37
CA LEU A 514 -14.35 -7.37 -9.87
C LEU A 514 -14.36 -7.44 -11.40
N ASP A 515 -15.43 -7.99 -11.95
CA ASP A 515 -15.60 -8.16 -13.40
C ASP A 515 -16.33 -6.99 -14.05
N GLY A 516 -16.80 -6.02 -13.27
CA GLY A 516 -17.53 -4.87 -13.78
C GLY A 516 -17.95 -3.87 -12.71
N ALA A 517 -18.54 -2.77 -13.19
CA ALA A 517 -19.04 -1.71 -12.32
C ALA A 517 -20.28 -2.16 -11.54
N ALA A 518 -20.33 -1.79 -10.27
CA ALA A 518 -21.51 -1.93 -9.44
C ALA A 518 -22.70 -1.18 -10.04
N ALA A 519 -23.92 -1.72 -9.87
CA ALA A 519 -25.16 -1.00 -10.24
C ALA A 519 -25.34 0.26 -9.38
N TYR A 520 -24.76 0.25 -8.17
CA TYR A 520 -24.64 1.42 -7.32
C TYR A 520 -23.37 1.33 -6.48
N ASP A 521 -22.75 2.48 -6.29
CA ASP A 521 -21.63 2.67 -5.40
C ASP A 521 -21.84 3.96 -4.62
N SER A 522 -21.84 3.89 -3.29
CA SER A 522 -21.99 5.10 -2.47
C SER A 522 -20.77 6.02 -2.53
N GLY A 523 -19.65 5.55 -3.08
CA GLY A 523 -18.34 6.10 -2.76
C GLY A 523 -17.98 5.88 -1.28
N TRP A 524 -16.84 6.41 -0.87
CA TRP A 524 -16.46 6.41 0.54
C TRP A 524 -17.29 7.44 1.32
N LEU A 525 -17.97 6.97 2.36
CA LEU A 525 -18.74 7.78 3.30
C LEU A 525 -17.80 8.26 4.41
N ASP A 526 -17.38 9.52 4.32
CA ASP A 526 -16.34 10.13 5.15
C ASP A 526 -16.90 11.22 6.10
N ASP A 527 -18.22 11.22 6.33
CA ASP A 527 -18.94 12.20 7.16
C ASP A 527 -18.67 12.09 8.67
N GLY A 528 -17.69 11.27 9.06
CA GLY A 528 -17.30 10.99 10.43
C GLY A 528 -18.32 10.15 11.22
N ILE A 529 -17.83 9.31 12.12
CA ILE A 529 -18.68 8.53 13.03
C ILE A 529 -18.73 9.21 14.39
N PRO A 530 -19.89 9.74 14.83
CA PRO A 530 -20.02 10.34 16.15
C PRO A 530 -19.79 9.29 17.23
N ARG A 531 -18.85 9.53 18.16
CA ARG A 531 -18.57 8.63 19.30
C ARG A 531 -19.81 8.29 20.14
N ALA A 532 -20.80 9.19 20.17
CA ALA A 532 -22.04 9.01 20.92
C ALA A 532 -23.10 8.17 20.19
N ALA A 533 -22.97 7.97 18.87
CA ALA A 533 -23.95 7.24 18.07
C ALA A 533 -23.43 5.88 17.59
N SER A 534 -22.10 5.72 17.46
CA SER A 534 -21.44 4.48 17.01
C SER A 534 -22.12 3.81 15.82
N GLN A 535 -22.61 4.63 14.89
CA GLN A 535 -23.37 4.20 13.73
C GLN A 535 -22.97 5.00 12.49
N ARG A 536 -23.17 4.38 11.35
CA ARG A 536 -23.10 5.03 10.04
C ARG A 536 -24.32 4.66 9.24
N VAL A 537 -25.02 5.68 8.73
CA VAL A 537 -26.26 5.52 7.97
C VAL A 537 -26.08 6.15 6.61
N HIS A 538 -26.60 5.50 5.57
CA HIS A 538 -26.62 5.98 4.20
C HIS A 538 -27.97 5.70 3.56
N VAL A 539 -28.44 6.65 2.76
CA VAL A 539 -29.64 6.49 1.95
C VAL A 539 -29.29 6.85 0.51
N ALA A 540 -29.40 5.87 -0.39
CA ALA A 540 -29.20 6.08 -1.80
C ALA A 540 -30.26 7.05 -2.37
N PRO A 541 -29.90 7.86 -3.39
CA PRO A 541 -30.80 8.86 -3.95
C PRO A 541 -32.06 8.24 -4.57
N ALA A 542 -31.98 6.99 -5.03
CA ALA A 542 -33.09 6.22 -5.58
C ALA A 542 -32.96 4.75 -5.16
N GLU A 543 -34.01 3.97 -5.41
CA GLU A 543 -34.00 2.53 -5.21
C GLU A 543 -33.15 1.84 -6.28
N ILE A 544 -32.30 0.91 -5.84
CA ILE A 544 -31.33 0.20 -6.67
C ILE A 544 -31.74 -1.26 -6.80
N ALA A 545 -31.69 -1.81 -8.00
CA ALA A 545 -31.87 -3.24 -8.24
C ALA A 545 -30.51 -3.95 -8.22
N GLY A 546 -30.42 -5.05 -7.47
CA GLY A 546 -29.25 -5.93 -7.48
C GLY A 546 -29.46 -7.15 -6.60
N ARG A 547 -28.70 -8.22 -6.83
CA ARG A 547 -28.76 -9.43 -6.00
C ARG A 547 -27.93 -9.29 -4.73
N TYR A 548 -26.79 -8.62 -4.85
CA TYR A 548 -25.79 -8.48 -3.80
C TYR A 548 -25.71 -7.04 -3.30
N ALA A 549 -25.47 -6.89 -2.00
CA ALA A 549 -24.96 -5.66 -1.41
C ALA A 549 -23.71 -5.98 -0.60
N ARG A 550 -22.62 -5.24 -0.80
CA ARG A 550 -21.38 -5.34 -0.02
C ARG A 550 -21.12 -4.05 0.72
N CYS A 551 -20.69 -4.20 1.97
CA CYS A 551 -20.19 -3.14 2.83
C CYS A 551 -18.67 -3.32 2.98
N ASP A 552 -17.91 -2.35 2.49
CA ASP A 552 -16.47 -2.23 2.72
C ASP A 552 -16.22 -1.24 3.85
N ILE A 553 -15.30 -1.58 4.75
CA ILE A 553 -15.00 -0.79 5.94
C ILE A 553 -13.50 -0.54 6.00
N GLU A 554 -13.11 0.71 6.19
CA GLU A 554 -11.72 1.09 6.40
C GLU A 554 -11.58 1.95 7.65
N ASP A 555 -10.83 1.43 8.61
CA ASP A 555 -10.59 2.07 9.90
C ASP A 555 -9.16 1.78 10.40
N PRO A 556 -8.12 2.21 9.66
CA PRO A 556 -6.73 1.88 9.98
C PRO A 556 -6.26 2.46 11.32
N SER A 557 -6.95 3.47 11.86
CA SER A 557 -6.66 4.08 13.16
C SER A 557 -7.39 3.43 14.32
N ASN A 558 -8.07 2.30 14.11
CA ASN A 558 -8.81 1.62 15.17
C ASN A 558 -7.85 1.06 16.24
N GLY A 559 -7.91 1.64 17.44
CA GLY A 559 -7.05 1.25 18.57
C GLY A 559 -7.32 -0.15 19.11
N ASP A 560 -8.47 -0.75 18.81
CA ASP A 560 -8.79 -2.12 19.19
C ASP A 560 -8.09 -3.16 18.27
N GLY A 561 -7.60 -2.73 17.10
CA GLY A 561 -6.92 -3.58 16.13
C GLY A 561 -7.84 -4.50 15.30
N PHE A 562 -9.15 -4.34 15.40
CA PHE A 562 -10.16 -5.06 14.59
C PHE A 562 -11.39 -4.19 14.32
N VAL A 563 -12.20 -4.58 13.33
CA VAL A 563 -13.51 -3.99 13.05
C VAL A 563 -14.60 -4.85 13.66
N ARG A 564 -15.55 -4.22 14.34
CA ARG A 564 -16.72 -4.86 14.95
C ARG A 564 -18.02 -4.14 14.56
N VAL A 565 -19.02 -4.90 14.15
CA VAL A 565 -20.38 -4.43 13.87
C VAL A 565 -21.36 -5.36 14.56
N ALA A 566 -22.17 -4.84 15.47
CA ALA A 566 -23.17 -5.66 16.16
C ALA A 566 -24.54 -5.61 15.48
N LEU A 567 -24.89 -4.50 14.82
CA LEU A 567 -26.15 -4.36 14.08
C LEU A 567 -25.91 -3.76 12.70
N ALA A 568 -26.67 -4.25 11.72
CA ALA A 568 -26.67 -3.68 10.39
C ALA A 568 -28.06 -3.72 9.76
N TYR A 569 -28.34 -2.75 8.90
CA TYR A 569 -29.50 -2.68 8.03
C TYR A 569 -29.03 -2.56 6.58
N ALA A 570 -29.58 -3.36 5.68
CA ALA A 570 -29.47 -3.12 4.25
C ALA A 570 -30.74 -3.61 3.56
N GLY A 571 -31.45 -2.71 2.89
CA GLY A 571 -32.76 -3.07 2.31
C GLY A 571 -33.47 -1.92 1.61
N PRO A 572 -34.69 -2.15 1.12
CA PRO A 572 -35.52 -1.11 0.53
C PRO A 572 -35.93 -0.10 1.61
N ALA A 573 -36.22 1.12 1.21
CA ALA A 573 -36.66 2.14 2.14
C ALA A 573 -37.78 2.99 1.56
N TRP A 574 -38.83 3.16 2.36
CA TRP A 574 -39.95 4.00 2.02
C TRP A 574 -39.63 5.45 2.37
N GLN A 575 -39.90 6.34 1.41
CA GLN A 575 -39.86 7.78 1.62
C GLN A 575 -41.28 8.31 1.39
N PRO A 576 -42.01 8.72 2.43
CA PRO A 576 -43.33 9.29 2.24
C PRO A 576 -43.26 10.53 1.36
N ARG A 577 -44.30 10.73 0.55
CA ARG A 577 -44.42 11.90 -0.33
C ARG A 577 -44.50 13.22 0.44
N PHE A 578 -45.15 13.20 1.60
CA PHE A 578 -45.18 14.31 2.55
C PHE A 578 -44.28 13.98 3.73
N ASN A 579 -43.59 14.98 4.28
CA ASN A 579 -42.74 14.73 5.43
C ASN A 579 -43.55 14.67 6.74
N PHE A 580 -42.88 14.27 7.82
CA PHE A 580 -43.45 14.31 9.16
C PHE A 580 -43.86 15.73 9.58
N HIS A 581 -44.85 15.82 10.46
CA HIS A 581 -45.40 17.06 11.00
C HIS A 581 -44.40 17.72 11.98
N PRO A 582 -44.38 19.07 12.12
CA PRO A 582 -43.51 19.79 13.06
C PRO A 582 -43.66 19.42 14.54
N GLU A 583 -44.72 18.70 14.91
CA GLU A 583 -44.86 18.10 16.26
C GLU A 583 -43.94 16.90 16.49
N THR A 584 -43.18 16.48 15.48
CA THR A 584 -42.17 15.45 15.63
C THR A 584 -41.02 15.96 16.48
N VAL A 585 -40.63 15.21 17.50
CA VAL A 585 -39.62 15.62 18.47
C VAL A 585 -38.54 14.57 18.65
N PHE A 586 -37.30 15.04 18.79
CA PHE A 586 -36.20 14.21 19.26
C PHE A 586 -36.32 14.06 20.78
N ALA A 587 -36.60 12.86 21.25
CA ALA A 587 -36.98 12.55 22.63
C ALA A 587 -36.03 11.51 23.26
N PRO A 588 -34.70 11.80 23.34
CA PRO A 588 -33.74 10.86 23.91
C PRO A 588 -34.07 10.59 25.38
N GLU A 589 -33.87 9.34 25.81
CA GLU A 589 -34.15 8.91 27.17
C GLU A 589 -32.86 8.39 27.82
N ARG A 590 -32.70 8.64 29.12
CA ARG A 590 -31.51 8.24 29.87
C ARG A 590 -31.91 7.78 31.26
N ALA A 591 -31.32 6.68 31.70
CA ALA A 591 -31.38 6.26 33.09
C ALA A 591 -30.02 6.50 33.76
N ALA A 592 -30.03 7.11 34.94
CA ALA A 592 -28.83 7.28 35.75
C ALA A 592 -29.15 6.97 37.22
N ARG A 593 -28.17 6.41 37.93
CA ARG A 593 -28.21 6.34 39.40
C ARG A 593 -27.62 7.61 39.96
N GLU A 594 -28.38 8.28 40.81
CA GLU A 594 -27.91 9.44 41.57
C GLU A 594 -27.56 8.99 42.99
N ALA A 595 -26.31 9.24 43.41
CA ALA A 595 -25.86 9.04 44.78
C ALA A 595 -25.46 10.38 45.39
N ARG A 596 -26.13 10.78 46.48
CA ARG A 596 -25.78 11.98 47.24
C ARG A 596 -24.99 11.61 48.49
N THR A 597 -23.82 12.21 48.67
CA THR A 597 -22.99 12.04 49.86
C THR A 597 -23.57 12.82 51.04
N ARG A 598 -23.16 12.47 52.27
CA ARG A 598 -23.57 13.21 53.49
C ARG A 598 -23.12 14.68 53.51
N GLY A 599 -22.11 15.04 52.72
CA GLY A 599 -21.64 16.41 52.54
C GLY A 599 -22.37 17.19 51.44
N GLY A 600 -23.42 16.63 50.82
CA GLY A 600 -24.23 17.28 49.80
C GLY A 600 -23.70 17.16 48.36
N GLN A 601 -22.55 16.52 48.14
CA GLN A 601 -22.04 16.26 46.79
C GLN A 601 -22.87 15.16 46.13
N THR A 602 -23.20 15.34 44.86
CA THR A 602 -24.02 14.41 44.08
C THR A 602 -23.17 13.77 42.98
N TRP A 603 -23.26 12.45 42.84
CA TRP A 603 -22.59 11.65 41.81
C TRP A 603 -23.65 11.00 40.91
N TYR A 604 -23.43 11.06 39.60
CA TYR A 604 -24.29 10.42 38.61
C TYR A 604 -23.53 9.28 37.94
N GLU A 605 -24.12 8.09 37.97
CA GLU A 605 -23.68 6.95 37.17
C GLU A 605 -24.70 6.72 36.05
N LEU A 606 -24.31 6.97 34.80
CA LEU A 606 -25.17 6.71 33.65
C LEU A 606 -25.33 5.20 33.48
N LEU A 607 -26.57 4.70 33.56
CA LEU A 607 -26.88 3.29 33.31
C LEU A 607 -26.99 3.03 31.82
N TRP A 608 -27.84 3.81 31.14
CA TRP A 608 -28.03 3.75 29.69
C TRP A 608 -28.55 5.07 29.16
N ALA A 609 -28.34 5.29 27.86
CA ALA A 609 -28.87 6.42 27.12
C ALA A 609 -29.32 5.94 25.74
N GLU A 610 -30.60 6.06 25.44
CA GLU A 610 -31.16 5.78 24.11
C GLU A 610 -31.45 7.09 23.37
N ARG A 611 -31.21 7.09 22.06
CA ARG A 611 -31.78 8.11 21.17
C ARG A 611 -33.17 7.66 20.75
N ALA A 612 -34.11 8.59 20.67
CA ALA A 612 -35.45 8.28 20.20
C ALA A 612 -36.10 9.47 19.50
N TRP A 613 -37.04 9.17 18.62
CA TRP A 613 -37.93 10.14 17.99
C TRP A 613 -39.38 9.78 18.29
N GLU A 614 -40.19 10.78 18.62
CA GLU A 614 -41.64 10.68 18.58
C GLU A 614 -42.13 11.38 17.32
N VAL A 615 -42.43 10.57 16.30
CA VAL A 615 -42.82 11.03 14.98
C VAL A 615 -44.33 11.22 14.92
N SER A 616 -44.77 12.39 14.48
CA SER A 616 -46.16 12.66 14.12
C SER A 616 -46.24 12.84 12.62
N HIS A 617 -47.10 12.08 11.95
CA HIS A 617 -47.32 12.20 10.51
C HIS A 617 -48.80 12.42 10.25
N GLN A 618 -49.14 13.51 9.55
CA GLN A 618 -50.55 13.89 9.33
C GLN A 618 -51.03 13.71 7.89
N TRP A 619 -50.12 13.44 6.95
CA TRP A 619 -50.43 13.37 5.51
C TRP A 619 -49.91 12.09 4.85
N THR A 620 -50.25 10.90 5.38
CA THR A 620 -49.93 9.63 4.68
C THR A 620 -51.02 9.32 3.65
N GLU A 621 -50.63 9.02 2.41
CA GLU A 621 -51.60 8.68 1.36
C GLU A 621 -52.23 7.30 1.60
N ASP A 622 -53.50 7.13 1.22
CA ASP A 622 -54.23 5.87 1.34
C ASP A 622 -53.52 4.69 0.69
N ALA A 623 -52.81 4.93 -0.43
CA ALA A 623 -52.02 3.93 -1.12
C ALA A 623 -50.80 3.43 -0.31
N ASP A 624 -50.23 4.29 0.54
CA ASP A 624 -49.09 3.94 1.41
C ASP A 624 -49.54 3.29 2.72
N MET A 625 -50.81 3.45 3.11
CA MET A 625 -51.30 2.98 4.41
C MET A 625 -51.10 1.47 4.57
N TRP A 626 -51.59 0.67 3.63
CA TRP A 626 -51.47 -0.78 3.72
C TRP A 626 -50.08 -1.29 3.32
N ALA A 627 -49.52 -0.74 2.24
CA ALA A 627 -48.26 -1.23 1.68
C ALA A 627 -47.04 -0.88 2.53
N GLN A 628 -47.09 0.24 3.25
CA GLN A 628 -45.93 0.78 3.98
C GLN A 628 -46.20 0.83 5.48
N LEU A 629 -47.21 1.60 5.92
CA LEU A 629 -47.42 1.88 7.34
C LEU A 629 -47.81 0.63 8.14
N MET A 630 -48.81 -0.12 7.68
CA MET A 630 -49.26 -1.33 8.38
C MET A 630 -48.21 -2.46 8.30
N ALA A 631 -47.44 -2.52 7.22
CA ALA A 631 -46.33 -3.48 7.09
C ALA A 631 -45.19 -3.15 8.07
N MET A 632 -44.85 -1.87 8.24
CA MET A 632 -43.87 -1.40 9.21
C MET A 632 -44.33 -1.68 10.65
N GLU A 633 -45.61 -1.41 10.97
CA GLU A 633 -46.19 -1.74 12.28
C GLU A 633 -46.14 -3.24 12.56
N GLN A 634 -46.49 -4.08 11.59
CA GLN A 634 -46.43 -5.53 11.73
C GLN A 634 -45.00 -6.01 11.98
N ALA A 635 -44.01 -5.47 11.27
CA ALA A 635 -42.60 -5.79 11.51
C ALA A 635 -42.19 -5.43 12.95
N ALA A 636 -42.55 -4.23 13.40
CA ALA A 636 -42.27 -3.77 14.75
C ALA A 636 -42.95 -4.63 15.83
N ALA A 637 -44.19 -5.07 15.60
CA ALA A 637 -44.93 -5.95 16.50
C ALA A 637 -44.28 -7.33 16.67
N LEU A 638 -43.48 -7.77 15.69
CA LEU A 638 -42.65 -8.98 15.77
C LEU A 638 -41.28 -8.73 16.42
N GLY A 639 -41.07 -7.54 17.00
CA GLY A 639 -39.83 -7.15 17.67
C GLY A 639 -38.71 -6.72 16.71
N ARG A 640 -38.99 -6.58 15.41
CA ARG A 640 -38.00 -6.17 14.41
C ARG A 640 -37.62 -4.71 14.54
N ASN A 641 -36.39 -4.39 14.17
CA ASN A 641 -35.92 -3.01 14.13
C ASN A 641 -36.49 -2.26 12.92
N VAL A 642 -36.73 -0.97 13.11
CA VAL A 642 -37.03 -0.01 12.05
C VAL A 642 -35.92 1.04 12.02
N LEU A 643 -35.34 1.25 10.85
CA LEU A 643 -34.43 2.34 10.57
C LEU A 643 -35.26 3.59 10.25
N PHE A 644 -35.16 4.61 11.10
CA PHE A 644 -35.75 5.92 10.87
C PHE A 644 -34.65 6.95 10.60
N VAL A 645 -34.70 7.58 9.42
CA VAL A 645 -33.75 8.61 8.99
C VAL A 645 -34.53 9.90 8.75
N PRO A 646 -34.58 10.83 9.72
CA PRO A 646 -35.42 12.03 9.63
C PRO A 646 -34.94 12.98 8.53
N PHE A 647 -33.61 13.12 8.37
CA PHE A 647 -33.01 14.03 7.40
C PHE A 647 -31.91 13.31 6.60
N PRO A 648 -32.27 12.59 5.52
CA PRO A 648 -31.32 11.78 4.76
C PRO A 648 -30.15 12.54 4.14
N ALA A 649 -30.26 13.85 3.95
CA ALA A 649 -29.20 14.71 3.40
C ALA A 649 -28.46 15.55 4.46
N SER A 650 -28.76 15.36 5.76
CA SER A 650 -28.12 16.10 6.84
C SER A 650 -26.67 15.65 7.05
N ALA A 651 -25.78 16.59 7.36
CA ALA A 651 -24.42 16.28 7.81
C ALA A 651 -24.43 15.59 9.19
N ASP A 652 -25.49 15.81 9.98
CA ASP A 652 -25.70 15.17 11.29
C ASP A 652 -26.53 13.88 11.20
N ARG A 653 -26.76 13.34 10.00
CA ARG A 653 -27.60 12.13 9.79
C ARG A 653 -27.21 10.97 10.71
N ASN A 654 -25.92 10.75 10.93
CA ASN A 654 -25.43 9.68 11.83
C ASN A 654 -25.83 9.93 13.29
N ARG A 655 -26.04 11.18 13.73
CA ARG A 655 -26.53 11.52 15.07
C ARG A 655 -28.05 11.48 15.17
N GLU A 656 -28.73 11.85 14.09
CA GLU A 656 -30.18 12.01 14.04
C GLU A 656 -30.92 10.70 13.77
N ALA A 657 -30.37 9.83 12.91
CA ALA A 657 -31.01 8.57 12.57
C ALA A 657 -31.06 7.61 13.76
N VAL A 658 -32.13 6.82 13.83
CA VAL A 658 -32.33 5.81 14.88
C VAL A 658 -32.60 4.46 14.23
N PHE A 659 -31.92 3.42 14.71
CA PHE A 659 -32.17 2.03 14.30
C PHE A 659 -32.51 1.21 15.54
N GLY A 660 -33.76 0.74 15.62
CA GLY A 660 -34.24 0.02 16.79
C GLY A 660 -35.75 -0.19 16.77
N PRO A 661 -36.37 -0.55 17.91
CA PRO A 661 -37.79 -0.87 17.96
C PRO A 661 -38.68 0.36 17.70
N MET A 662 -39.84 0.10 17.08
CA MET A 662 -40.92 1.08 16.91
C MET A 662 -42.13 0.70 17.77
N ARG A 663 -42.82 1.69 18.35
CA ARG A 663 -44.15 1.51 18.95
C ARG A 663 -45.12 2.59 18.48
N MET A 664 -46.36 2.23 18.19
CA MET A 664 -47.42 3.22 17.93
C MET A 664 -47.76 3.98 19.22
N LEU A 665 -47.86 5.31 19.12
CA LEU A 665 -48.32 6.21 20.19
C LEU A 665 -49.79 6.59 20.02
N ALA A 666 -50.28 6.56 18.78
CA ALA A 666 -51.68 6.77 18.44
C ALA A 666 -52.08 5.88 17.26
N PRO A 667 -53.32 5.37 17.21
CA PRO A 667 -53.79 4.57 16.09
C PRO A 667 -53.87 5.39 14.80
N VAL A 668 -53.92 4.69 13.67
CA VAL A 668 -54.10 5.33 12.35
C VAL A 668 -55.50 5.96 12.26
N GLY A 669 -55.55 7.26 11.98
CA GLY A 669 -56.76 8.05 11.87
C GLY A 669 -56.89 8.79 10.53
N PHE A 670 -57.94 9.58 10.37
CA PHE A 670 -58.14 10.48 9.24
C PHE A 670 -57.81 11.91 9.66
N ILE A 671 -57.20 12.70 8.78
CA ILE A 671 -56.94 14.12 9.04
C ILE A 671 -58.23 14.95 9.05
N ALA A 672 -59.17 14.62 8.15
CA ALA A 672 -60.49 15.22 8.07
C ALA A 672 -61.49 14.27 7.35
N PRO A 673 -62.81 14.40 7.60
CA PRO A 673 -63.83 13.62 6.90
C PRO A 673 -63.73 13.76 5.38
N GLY A 674 -63.85 12.65 4.65
CA GLY A 674 -63.82 12.64 3.17
C GLY A 674 -62.43 12.72 2.52
N THR A 675 -61.36 12.82 3.31
CA THR A 675 -59.98 12.81 2.79
C THR A 675 -59.43 11.39 2.65
N LYS A 676 -58.57 11.18 1.65
CA LYS A 676 -57.76 9.95 1.48
C LYS A 676 -56.40 10.03 2.18
N LEU A 677 -56.29 10.87 3.21
CA LEU A 677 -55.06 11.07 3.98
C LEU A 677 -55.22 10.50 5.39
N ARG A 678 -54.13 9.93 5.91
CA ARG A 678 -54.07 9.26 7.20
C ARG A 678 -53.10 9.95 8.14
N THR A 679 -53.44 9.92 9.43
CA THR A 679 -52.64 10.43 10.53
C THR A 679 -52.14 9.28 11.39
N TRP A 680 -50.91 9.32 11.87
CA TRP A 680 -50.38 8.36 12.85
C TRP A 680 -49.27 8.98 13.68
N ARG A 681 -49.00 8.40 14.86
CA ARG A 681 -47.87 8.76 15.71
C ARG A 681 -47.15 7.51 16.18
N ALA A 682 -45.83 7.51 16.12
CA ALA A 682 -45.02 6.40 16.63
C ALA A 682 -43.75 6.91 17.31
N ARG A 683 -43.22 6.10 18.23
CA ARG A 683 -41.89 6.29 18.80
C ARG A 683 -40.93 5.29 18.18
N PHE A 684 -39.79 5.79 17.72
CA PHE A 684 -38.65 4.99 17.26
C PHE A 684 -37.52 5.17 18.28
N SER A 685 -37.11 4.09 18.94
CA SER A 685 -36.02 4.11 19.93
C SER A 685 -34.82 3.35 19.38
N GLU A 686 -33.61 3.78 19.76
CA GLU A 686 -32.36 3.10 19.42
C GLU A 686 -32.22 1.78 20.18
N ARG A 687 -31.73 0.74 19.50
CA ARG A 687 -31.45 -0.54 20.16
C ARG A 687 -30.17 -0.43 20.99
N LEU A 688 -30.31 -0.59 22.31
CA LEU A 688 -29.25 -0.54 23.32
C LEU A 688 -28.55 -1.84 23.57
#